data_AF-R5ME05-F1
#
_entry.id   AF-R5ME05-F1
#
_cell.length_a   1.000
_cell.length_b   1.000
_cell.length_c   1.000
_cell.angle_alpha   90.00
_cell.angle_beta   90.00
_cell.angle_gamma   90.00
#
_symmetry.space_group_name_H-M   'P 1'
#
loop_
_entity.id
_entity.type
_entity.pdbx_description
1 polymer ?
#
loop_
_entity_poly.entity_id
_entity_poly.type
_entity_poly.pdbx_seq_one_letter_code
_entity_poly.pdbx_strand_id
1 'polypeptide(L)'
;MKKSKKIKILTISILCILTITIGLSYGYYLLSKVQENNNIAGSKCFNLKFTNEKNAINLDNMYPISDEDGRKLTPYSFTITNTCDMLAGYTVNMEMLEGTTLNSKYLDVMINNEEIKLLTNYESTNTVITGSTESRILAKGTLAYNDSADYTVRFWMDKDVEDTEAMNKIFKSKIVISATPSSWNPKDAGYDTLHDAILANEYQTTPEDAIKKIEAKGEPDLSKTAPAIKWIEKTGSTTNQTVIKPALKAIKSDDQTSELTENDTKLKLFTKLLFDDETAYYTLSDPVYVDPTTIDYNGNIHYYFSSELVGYRNSTKKLFSSIATVGRKIYEVKGATKINSKATWNNVEYDGIIYNLSLQIMESEQLEIDSSDKGLYQDTDDYGKTYYYRGNIKNNNVYFAGFYWQIIRINGDGSIRLLYNGTNPGKKQSINLETTYFNDRKEIPWNVGYMYGNEESTSYNEAYTNINDSNIKLKVDSWYKLNILNKNYEIFLNKFVGFCGDRTLYHGDGISTDFPTTFGGYERYSMNIAKFSCKDLSRDLYTTGNSSLGNKVLTYPIGLITYDELIFAGLSKSKINGYAWVVGEYYSMTPSNYNTSQASATMFGVKKNGEINLWRLEDHIGAIPVINLKSDVKITGGIGTSNDPYVIDTNN
;
A
#
# COMPACT_ATOMS: atom_id res chain seq x y z
N MET A 1 -20.41 2.70 67.07
CA MET A 1 -20.01 3.24 65.74
C MET A 1 -18.51 3.22 65.40
N LYS A 2 -17.55 3.22 66.34
CA LYS A 2 -16.10 3.25 66.01
C LYS A 2 -15.51 1.91 65.50
N LYS A 3 -16.06 0.76 65.90
CA LYS A 3 -15.51 -0.58 65.55
C LYS A 3 -15.78 -1.00 64.09
N SER A 4 -16.95 -0.69 63.54
CA SER A 4 -17.29 -1.09 62.15
C SER A 4 -16.59 -0.24 61.08
N LYS A 5 -16.30 1.04 61.35
CA LYS A 5 -15.48 1.88 60.45
C LYS A 5 -14.04 1.38 60.35
N LYS A 6 -13.43 0.94 61.46
CA LYS A 6 -12.06 0.36 61.45
C LYS A 6 -12.00 -0.94 60.65
N ILE A 7 -13.01 -1.80 60.74
CA ILE A 7 -13.07 -3.05 59.97
C ILE A 7 -13.21 -2.75 58.47
N LYS A 8 -14.10 -1.85 58.06
CA LYS A 8 -14.27 -1.48 56.64
C LYS A 8 -13.00 -0.86 56.03
N ILE A 9 -12.29 -0.01 56.76
CA ILE A 9 -11.01 0.58 56.30
C ILE A 9 -9.92 -0.50 56.15
N LEU A 10 -9.88 -1.46 57.07
CA LEU A 10 -8.95 -2.59 57.00
C LEU A 10 -9.24 -3.50 55.81
N THR A 11 -10.52 -3.78 55.52
CA THR A 11 -10.92 -4.60 54.36
C THR A 11 -10.58 -3.92 53.04
N ILE A 12 -10.79 -2.60 52.92
CA ILE A 12 -10.42 -1.83 51.73
C ILE A 12 -8.89 -1.79 51.56
N SER A 13 -8.13 -1.57 52.63
CA SER A 13 -6.66 -1.60 52.56
C SER A 13 -6.12 -2.98 52.14
N ILE A 14 -6.71 -4.07 52.65
CA ILE A 14 -6.32 -5.43 52.27
C ILE A 14 -6.69 -5.71 50.81
N LEU A 15 -7.85 -5.26 50.33
CA LEU A 15 -8.23 -5.39 48.91
C LEU A 15 -7.28 -4.60 48.01
N CYS A 16 -6.90 -3.37 48.38
CA CYS A 16 -5.94 -2.56 47.62
C CYS A 16 -4.54 -3.18 47.62
N ILE A 17 -4.09 -3.76 48.73
CA ILE A 17 -2.80 -4.46 48.77
C ILE A 17 -2.85 -5.73 47.91
N LEU A 18 -3.98 -6.45 47.90
CA LEU A 18 -4.19 -7.62 47.02
C LEU A 18 -4.20 -7.22 45.53
N THR A 19 -4.86 -6.13 45.15
CA THR A 19 -4.85 -5.68 43.75
C THR A 19 -3.47 -5.17 43.32
N ILE A 20 -2.74 -4.47 44.19
CA ILE A 20 -1.37 -4.01 43.93
C ILE A 20 -0.41 -5.20 43.83
N THR A 21 -0.54 -6.21 44.69
CA THR A 21 0.32 -7.42 44.65
C THR A 21 0.00 -8.31 43.45
N ILE A 22 -1.25 -8.43 43.03
CA ILE A 22 -1.62 -9.11 41.77
C ILE A 22 -1.07 -8.34 40.56
N GLY A 23 -1.15 -7.01 40.56
CA GLY A 23 -0.57 -6.15 39.51
C GLY A 23 0.95 -6.27 39.41
N LEU A 24 1.66 -6.24 40.55
CA LEU A 24 3.12 -6.44 40.60
C LEU A 24 3.53 -7.87 40.22
N SER A 25 2.75 -8.88 40.62
CA SER A 25 3.01 -10.28 40.28
C SER A 25 2.80 -10.58 38.80
N TYR A 26 1.80 -9.96 38.15
CA TYR A 26 1.62 -10.03 36.69
C TYR A 26 2.75 -9.33 35.95
N GLY A 27 3.20 -8.17 36.44
CA GLY A 27 4.37 -7.45 35.88
C GLY A 27 5.65 -8.28 35.90
N TYR A 28 5.91 -9.01 37.00
CA TYR A 28 7.10 -9.86 37.13
C TYR A 28 7.06 -11.10 36.21
N TYR A 29 5.88 -11.63 35.90
CA TYR A 29 5.73 -12.81 35.05
C TYR A 29 5.99 -12.52 33.56
N LEU A 30 5.86 -11.25 33.14
CA LEU A 30 6.06 -10.76 31.76
C LEU A 30 7.53 -10.62 31.36
N LEU A 31 8.42 -10.42 32.33
CA LEU A 31 9.84 -10.09 32.12
C LEU A 31 10.79 -11.31 31.99
N SER A 32 10.30 -12.54 31.99
CA SER A 32 11.19 -13.73 31.94
C SER A 32 11.26 -14.37 30.56
N LYS A 33 12.22 -13.91 29.74
CA LYS A 33 12.97 -14.79 28.83
C LYS A 33 14.31 -14.16 28.43
N VAL A 34 15.41 -14.77 28.91
CA VAL A 34 16.75 -14.60 28.34
C VAL A 34 16.89 -15.70 27.28
N GLN A 35 16.99 -15.35 25.99
CA GLN A 35 17.29 -16.32 24.93
C GLN A 35 18.76 -16.22 24.52
N GLU A 36 19.41 -17.37 24.44
CA GLU A 36 20.87 -17.44 24.25
C GLU A 36 21.34 -17.26 22.80
N ASN A 37 20.49 -17.26 21.77
CA ASN A 37 20.98 -17.38 20.38
C ASN A 37 20.37 -16.44 19.32
N ASN A 38 19.32 -15.67 19.62
CA ASN A 38 18.71 -14.73 18.66
C ASN A 38 18.78 -13.27 19.17
N ASN A 39 18.47 -12.29 18.30
CA ASN A 39 18.29 -10.86 18.62
C ASN A 39 17.15 -10.54 19.61
N ILE A 40 16.78 -11.46 20.51
CA ILE A 40 15.49 -11.42 21.20
C ILE A 40 15.73 -11.57 22.71
N ALA A 41 15.64 -10.47 23.44
CA ALA A 41 15.08 -10.48 24.78
C ALA A 41 13.68 -9.86 24.65
N GLY A 42 12.68 -10.72 24.44
CA GLY A 42 11.29 -10.32 24.35
C GLY A 42 10.58 -10.64 25.65
N SER A 43 9.71 -9.75 26.11
CA SER A 43 8.69 -10.13 27.09
C SER A 43 7.90 -11.35 26.59
N LYS A 44 7.29 -12.14 27.49
CA LYS A 44 6.44 -13.27 27.07
C LYS A 44 5.25 -12.85 26.18
N CYS A 45 4.88 -11.57 26.16
CA CYS A 45 3.76 -11.07 25.39
C CYS A 45 4.09 -10.67 23.96
N PHE A 46 5.35 -10.44 23.61
CA PHE A 46 5.70 -9.95 22.28
C PHE A 46 6.55 -10.94 21.51
N ASN A 47 6.09 -11.26 20.31
CA ASN A 47 6.89 -11.97 19.33
C ASN A 47 7.66 -10.96 18.49
N LEU A 48 8.95 -11.22 18.27
CA LEU A 48 9.84 -10.39 17.46
C LEU A 48 10.32 -11.22 16.26
N LYS A 49 10.06 -10.73 15.04
CA LYS A 49 10.47 -11.38 13.79
C LYS A 49 11.36 -10.43 13.00
N PHE A 50 12.62 -10.79 12.81
CA PHE A 50 13.53 -10.07 11.91
C PHE A 50 13.35 -10.50 10.46
N THR A 51 13.43 -9.54 9.54
CA THR A 51 13.26 -9.78 8.10
C THR A 51 14.59 -10.14 7.44
N ASN A 52 15.69 -9.47 7.81
CA ASN A 52 17.00 -9.64 7.18
C ASN A 52 18.15 -10.05 8.12
N GLU A 53 18.04 -9.83 9.44
CA GLU A 53 19.15 -10.06 10.38
C GLU A 53 18.73 -10.83 11.64
N LYS A 54 19.13 -12.11 11.73
CA LYS A 54 18.66 -13.05 12.77
C LYS A 54 19.52 -13.03 14.05
N ASN A 55 20.74 -12.48 13.96
CA ASN A 55 21.77 -12.46 15.01
C ASN A 55 22.19 -11.02 15.37
N ALA A 56 23.06 -10.86 16.37
CA ALA A 56 23.50 -9.55 16.87
C ALA A 56 23.89 -8.58 15.74
N ILE A 57 23.46 -7.33 15.87
CA ILE A 57 23.89 -6.24 14.99
C ILE A 57 25.36 -6.01 15.30
N ASN A 58 26.24 -6.31 14.33
CA ASN A 58 27.68 -6.15 14.48
C ASN A 58 28.22 -5.31 13.33
N LEU A 59 28.71 -4.12 13.67
CA LEU A 59 29.36 -3.21 12.75
C LEU A 59 30.83 -3.10 13.13
N ASP A 60 31.66 -3.84 12.40
CA ASP A 60 33.11 -3.85 12.56
C ASP A 60 33.76 -2.83 11.62
N ASN A 61 34.82 -2.16 12.09
CA ASN A 61 35.62 -1.21 11.29
C ASN A 61 34.78 -0.10 10.63
N MET A 62 33.80 0.42 11.38
CA MET A 62 33.02 1.57 10.94
C MET A 62 33.94 2.77 10.70
N TYR A 63 33.61 3.56 9.68
CA TYR A 63 34.22 4.86 9.42
C TYR A 63 33.13 5.94 9.41
N PRO A 64 33.48 7.20 9.76
CA PRO A 64 32.55 8.32 9.72
C PRO A 64 31.95 8.46 8.32
N ILE A 65 30.62 8.54 8.23
CA ILE A 65 29.92 8.78 6.96
C ILE A 65 28.91 9.91 7.12
N SER A 66 28.56 10.55 6.01
CA SER A 66 27.52 11.58 6.01
C SER A 66 26.14 10.98 6.29
N ASP A 67 25.22 11.78 6.83
CA ASP A 67 23.81 11.42 6.93
C ASP A 67 23.19 11.01 5.60
N GLU A 68 23.64 11.63 4.49
CA GLU A 68 23.18 11.29 3.15
C GLU A 68 23.55 9.85 2.79
N ASP A 69 24.75 9.40 3.18
CA ASP A 69 25.22 8.04 2.94
C ASP A 69 24.66 7.06 3.99
N GLY A 70 24.50 7.50 5.24
CA GLY A 70 23.86 6.75 6.32
C GLY A 70 22.42 6.36 5.99
N ARG A 71 21.65 7.27 5.38
CA ARG A 71 20.28 7.02 4.89
C ARG A 71 20.22 5.94 3.80
N LYS A 72 21.30 5.73 3.03
CA LYS A 72 21.38 4.73 1.95
C LYS A 72 21.75 3.34 2.47
N LEU A 73 22.13 3.21 3.75
CA LEU A 73 22.43 1.91 4.35
C LEU A 73 21.19 1.01 4.34
N THR A 74 21.41 -0.30 4.19
CA THR A 74 20.33 -1.28 4.34
C THR A 74 19.88 -1.30 5.80
N PRO A 75 18.60 -1.06 6.11
CA PRO A 75 18.13 -1.05 7.49
C PRO A 75 18.09 -2.45 8.09
N TYR A 76 18.24 -2.53 9.41
CA TYR A 76 17.85 -3.69 10.20
C TYR A 76 16.33 -3.67 10.40
N SER A 77 15.62 -4.65 9.84
CA SER A 77 14.15 -4.66 9.79
C SER A 77 13.56 -5.73 10.70
N PHE A 78 12.57 -5.38 11.50
CA PHE A 78 11.87 -6.31 12.39
C PHE A 78 10.41 -5.94 12.64
N THR A 79 9.59 -6.96 12.86
CA THR A 79 8.18 -6.85 13.25
C THR A 79 8.00 -7.26 14.69
N ILE A 80 7.30 -6.43 15.46
CA ILE A 80 6.81 -6.72 16.80
C ILE A 80 5.34 -7.13 16.68
N THR A 81 4.93 -8.23 17.32
CA THR A 81 3.53 -8.67 17.37
C THR A 81 3.12 -8.95 18.80
N ASN A 82 2.00 -8.35 19.24
CA ASN A 82 1.45 -8.68 20.55
C ASN A 82 0.71 -10.02 20.48
N THR A 83 1.18 -10.97 21.29
CA THR A 83 0.63 -12.33 21.39
C THR A 83 -0.20 -12.54 22.66
N CYS A 84 -0.24 -11.55 23.56
CA CYS A 84 -1.10 -11.57 24.73
C CYS A 84 -2.49 -11.04 24.38
N ASP A 85 -3.51 -11.63 25.00
CA ASP A 85 -4.93 -11.32 24.86
C ASP A 85 -5.34 -10.00 25.54
N MET A 86 -4.40 -9.06 25.66
CA MET A 86 -4.59 -7.75 26.29
C MET A 86 -3.80 -6.68 25.57
N LEU A 87 -4.19 -5.42 25.76
CA LEU A 87 -3.44 -4.26 25.31
C LEU A 87 -2.09 -4.18 26.07
N ALA A 88 -1.01 -4.00 25.33
CA ALA A 88 0.32 -3.91 25.92
C ALA A 88 1.11 -2.74 25.33
N GLY A 89 1.71 -1.96 26.23
CA GLY A 89 2.66 -0.91 25.90
C GLY A 89 4.05 -1.51 25.83
N TYR A 90 4.87 -1.03 24.91
CA TYR A 90 6.23 -1.52 24.73
C TYR A 90 7.20 -0.39 24.44
N THR A 91 8.46 -0.66 24.76
CA THR A 91 9.59 0.12 24.29
C THR A 91 10.49 -0.76 23.43
N VAL A 92 10.94 -0.19 22.31
CA VAL A 92 11.99 -0.75 21.47
C VAL A 92 13.29 -0.19 21.99
N ASN A 93 14.12 -1.04 22.59
CA ASN A 93 15.40 -0.61 23.15
C ASN A 93 16.52 -1.17 22.27
N MET A 94 17.56 -0.37 22.07
CA MET A 94 18.84 -0.88 21.59
C MET A 94 19.75 -1.04 22.80
N GLU A 95 20.31 -2.24 22.95
CA GLU A 95 21.21 -2.58 24.04
C GLU A 95 22.60 -2.94 23.48
N MET A 96 23.62 -2.18 23.88
CA MET A 96 25.02 -2.35 23.49
C MET A 96 25.62 -3.53 24.25
N LEU A 97 26.12 -4.51 23.50
CA LEU A 97 26.68 -5.74 24.04
C LEU A 97 28.13 -5.56 24.51
N GLU A 98 28.56 -6.48 25.38
CA GLU A 98 29.97 -6.62 25.77
C GLU A 98 30.89 -6.69 24.54
N GLY A 99 32.03 -5.99 24.62
CA GLY A 99 33.00 -5.90 23.52
C GLY A 99 32.71 -4.78 22.51
N THR A 100 31.65 -3.99 22.72
CA THR A 100 31.47 -2.70 22.02
C THR A 100 32.53 -1.70 22.48
N THR A 101 33.24 -1.10 21.52
CA THR A 101 34.30 -0.10 21.78
C THR A 101 33.95 1.29 21.25
N LEU A 102 32.96 1.40 20.36
CA LEU A 102 32.42 2.67 19.89
C LEU A 102 31.57 3.33 20.98
N ASN A 103 31.82 4.61 21.26
CA ASN A 103 31.03 5.38 22.21
C ASN A 103 29.69 5.80 21.56
N SER A 104 28.59 5.74 22.32
CA SER A 104 27.27 6.14 21.84
C SER A 104 27.17 7.60 21.38
N LYS A 105 28.07 8.50 21.84
CA LYS A 105 28.08 9.91 21.39
C LYS A 105 28.53 10.09 19.93
N TYR A 106 29.00 9.02 19.30
CA TYR A 106 29.53 8.98 17.93
C TYR A 106 28.70 8.11 16.99
N LEU A 107 27.54 7.66 17.46
CA LEU A 107 26.68 6.77 16.69
C LEU A 107 25.38 7.47 16.35
N ASP A 108 25.18 7.72 15.07
CA ASP A 108 23.89 8.15 14.54
C ASP A 108 22.92 6.99 14.47
N VAL A 109 21.67 7.29 14.79
CA VAL A 109 20.55 6.35 14.72
C VAL A 109 19.45 6.98 13.91
N MET A 110 18.89 6.20 12.98
CA MET A 110 17.67 6.54 12.27
C MET A 110 16.69 5.38 12.37
N ILE A 111 15.49 5.67 12.87
CA ILE A 111 14.40 4.71 12.98
C ILE A 111 13.41 5.03 11.87
N ASN A 112 13.01 4.03 11.10
CA ASN A 112 12.24 4.24 9.89
C ASN A 112 12.97 5.22 8.98
N ASN A 113 12.35 6.34 8.64
CA ASN A 113 13.00 7.49 7.98
C ASN A 113 12.80 8.76 8.82
N GLU A 114 12.72 8.61 10.14
CA GLU A 114 12.53 9.70 11.09
C GLU A 114 13.81 10.54 11.28
N GLU A 115 13.74 11.49 12.21
CA GLU A 115 14.85 12.35 12.61
C GLU A 115 16.10 11.52 12.97
N ILE A 116 17.25 11.92 12.42
CA ILE A 116 18.56 11.35 12.76
C ILE A 116 18.99 11.93 14.10
N LYS A 117 19.39 11.05 15.03
CA LYS A 117 19.87 11.44 16.35
C LYS A 117 21.09 10.64 16.74
N LEU A 118 22.05 11.33 17.35
CA LEU A 118 23.07 10.67 18.15
C LEU A 118 22.42 9.78 19.21
N LEU A 119 22.93 8.57 19.35
CA LEU A 119 22.40 7.55 20.25
C LEU A 119 22.32 8.06 21.71
N THR A 120 23.26 8.91 22.13
CA THR A 120 23.26 9.53 23.48
C THR A 120 22.05 10.41 23.76
N ASN A 121 21.39 10.92 22.72
CA ASN A 121 20.22 11.80 22.85
C ASN A 121 18.91 11.02 23.06
N TYR A 122 18.94 9.70 22.94
CA TYR A 122 17.82 8.84 23.33
C TYR A 122 17.80 8.62 24.84
N GLU A 123 16.60 8.40 25.38
CA GLU A 123 16.39 8.12 26.81
C GLU A 123 17.13 6.84 27.23
N SER A 124 17.95 6.92 28.29
CA SER A 124 18.64 5.75 28.86
C SER A 124 17.67 4.84 29.61
N THR A 125 17.89 3.53 29.53
CA THR A 125 17.12 2.53 30.27
C THR A 125 18.02 1.42 30.81
N ASN A 126 17.45 0.49 31.57
CA ASN A 126 18.20 -0.63 32.16
C ASN A 126 18.60 -1.66 31.09
N THR A 127 19.80 -2.23 31.25
CA THR A 127 20.23 -3.39 30.50
C THR A 127 19.58 -4.66 31.05
N VAL A 128 19.24 -5.61 30.17
CA VAL A 128 18.67 -6.91 30.56
C VAL A 128 19.51 -8.09 30.10
N ILE A 129 20.45 -7.86 29.18
CA ILE A 129 21.40 -8.86 28.71
C ILE A 129 22.67 -8.75 29.56
N THR A 130 23.12 -9.88 30.10
CA THR A 130 24.32 -9.94 30.94
C THR A 130 25.55 -9.47 30.14
N GLY A 131 26.34 -8.57 30.74
CA GLY A 131 27.57 -8.02 30.13
C GLY A 131 27.34 -6.77 29.26
N SER A 132 26.09 -6.41 28.96
CA SER A 132 25.78 -5.19 28.22
C SER A 132 26.21 -3.93 28.95
N THR A 133 26.62 -2.93 28.17
CA THR A 133 27.23 -1.68 28.68
C THR A 133 26.26 -0.50 28.74
N GLU A 134 25.30 -0.44 27.83
CA GLU A 134 24.39 0.69 27.67
C GLU A 134 23.07 0.25 27.02
N SER A 135 21.94 0.86 27.41
CA SER A 135 20.64 0.63 26.76
C SER A 135 19.89 1.94 26.56
N ARG A 136 19.29 2.12 25.38
CA ARG A 136 18.59 3.34 24.96
C ARG A 136 17.23 3.01 24.35
N ILE A 137 16.20 3.78 24.72
CA ILE A 137 14.85 3.63 24.17
C ILE A 137 14.80 4.31 22.81
N LEU A 138 14.71 3.51 21.75
CA LEU A 138 14.59 3.95 20.37
C LEU A 138 13.16 4.39 20.03
N ALA A 139 12.16 3.58 20.39
CA ALA A 139 10.76 3.86 20.10
C ALA A 139 9.83 3.38 21.23
N LYS A 140 8.62 3.94 21.26
CA LYS A 140 7.53 3.56 22.19
C LYS A 140 6.26 3.31 21.38
N GLY A 141 5.41 2.41 21.86
CA GLY A 141 4.16 2.09 21.21
C GLY A 141 3.22 1.27 22.09
N THR A 142 1.99 1.09 21.61
CA THR A 142 0.99 0.20 22.20
C THR A 142 0.41 -0.68 21.08
N LEU A 143 0.19 -1.96 21.37
CA LEU A 143 -0.43 -2.90 20.43
C LEU A 143 -1.53 -3.67 21.15
N ALA A 144 -2.72 -3.76 20.52
CA ALA A 144 -3.76 -4.66 20.99
C ALA A 144 -3.42 -6.12 20.61
N TYR A 145 -4.21 -7.08 21.08
CA TYR A 145 -3.99 -8.49 20.80
C TYR A 145 -3.93 -8.76 19.28
N ASN A 146 -2.90 -9.51 18.84
CA ASN A 146 -2.58 -9.83 17.44
C ASN A 146 -2.25 -8.65 16.53
N ASP A 147 -2.18 -7.42 17.06
CA ASP A 147 -1.67 -6.30 16.29
C ASP A 147 -0.14 -6.39 16.18
N SER A 148 0.39 -5.76 15.13
CA SER A 148 1.82 -5.70 14.88
C SER A 148 2.28 -4.31 14.46
N ALA A 149 3.53 -4.00 14.79
CA ALA A 149 4.24 -2.81 14.33
C ALA A 149 5.56 -3.23 13.71
N ASP A 150 5.86 -2.62 12.56
CA ASP A 150 7.08 -2.87 11.82
C ASP A 150 8.06 -1.75 12.14
N TYR A 151 9.34 -2.06 12.31
CA TYR A 151 10.41 -1.10 12.56
C TYR A 151 11.60 -1.40 11.68
N THR A 152 12.28 -0.33 11.31
CA THR A 152 13.57 -0.39 10.64
C THR A 152 14.52 0.51 11.40
N VAL A 153 15.78 0.11 11.57
CA VAL A 153 16.78 0.90 12.27
C VAL A 153 18.07 0.89 11.48
N ARG A 154 18.70 2.05 11.33
CA ARG A 154 20.03 2.23 10.76
C ARG A 154 20.94 2.82 11.82
N PHE A 155 22.20 2.38 11.80
CA PHE A 155 23.26 2.86 12.66
C PHE A 155 24.47 3.20 11.80
N TRP A 156 25.07 4.35 12.00
CA TRP A 156 26.35 4.69 11.39
C TRP A 156 27.19 5.57 12.31
N MET A 157 28.48 5.68 12.01
CA MET A 157 29.38 6.55 12.75
C MET A 157 29.20 7.97 12.23
N ASP A 158 28.92 8.89 13.14
CA ASP A 158 28.70 10.30 12.84
C ASP A 158 29.90 10.88 12.08
N LYS A 159 29.63 11.73 11.09
CA LYS A 159 30.65 12.28 10.19
C LYS A 159 31.70 13.13 10.92
N ASP A 160 31.32 13.75 12.02
CA ASP A 160 32.13 14.70 12.78
C ASP A 160 33.07 13.99 13.78
N VAL A 161 33.09 12.66 13.78
CA VAL A 161 34.00 11.86 14.59
C VAL A 161 35.43 11.97 14.04
N GLU A 162 36.38 12.35 14.90
CA GLU A 162 37.78 12.43 14.51
C GLU A 162 38.36 11.05 14.17
N ASP A 163 39.26 10.99 13.16
CA ASP A 163 39.89 9.75 12.69
C ASP A 163 40.49 8.91 13.84
N THR A 164 41.13 9.55 14.80
CA THR A 164 41.77 8.86 15.93
C THR A 164 40.76 8.16 16.86
N GLU A 165 39.54 8.67 16.92
CA GLU A 165 38.45 8.09 17.71
C GLU A 165 37.61 7.09 16.91
N ALA A 166 37.64 7.16 15.58
CA ALA A 166 36.96 6.25 14.67
C ALA A 166 37.70 4.91 14.47
N MET A 167 39.04 4.91 14.47
CA MET A 167 39.83 3.74 14.10
C MET A 167 39.61 2.53 15.01
N ASN A 168 39.41 1.36 14.37
CA ASN A 168 39.27 0.05 15.02
C ASN A 168 38.13 -0.01 16.07
N LYS A 169 37.09 0.82 15.90
CA LYS A 169 35.90 0.78 16.73
C LYS A 169 34.93 -0.28 16.23
N ILE A 170 34.25 -0.88 17.20
CA ILE A 170 33.31 -1.97 17.01
C ILE A 170 32.02 -1.58 17.71
N PHE A 171 30.89 -1.71 17.03
CA PHE A 171 29.56 -1.56 17.61
C PHE A 171 28.81 -2.89 17.55
N LYS A 172 28.47 -3.42 18.73
CA LYS A 172 27.68 -4.65 18.87
C LYS A 172 26.41 -4.34 19.65
N SER A 173 25.26 -4.68 19.11
CA SER A 173 23.99 -4.45 19.79
C SER A 173 22.94 -5.52 19.53
N LYS A 174 21.92 -5.54 20.38
CA LYS A 174 20.66 -6.26 20.15
C LYS A 174 19.48 -5.32 20.36
N ILE A 175 18.40 -5.58 19.63
CA ILE A 175 17.10 -4.97 19.91
C ILE A 175 16.43 -5.75 21.03
N VAL A 176 15.95 -5.04 22.05
CA VAL A 176 15.28 -5.59 23.23
C VAL A 176 13.90 -4.98 23.32
N ILE A 177 12.87 -5.81 23.47
CA ILE A 177 11.50 -5.35 23.62
C ILE A 177 11.08 -5.49 25.08
N SER A 178 10.97 -4.35 25.76
CA SER A 178 10.38 -4.28 27.09
C SER A 178 8.90 -4.03 26.96
N ALA A 179 8.08 -4.80 27.67
CA ALA A 179 6.63 -4.67 27.61
C ALA A 179 6.01 -4.60 28.99
N THR A 180 4.94 -3.83 29.08
CA THR A 180 4.11 -3.70 30.27
C THR A 180 2.64 -3.73 29.86
N PRO A 181 1.74 -4.33 30.68
CA PRO A 181 0.31 -4.18 30.45
C PRO A 181 -0.02 -2.70 30.36
N SER A 182 -0.84 -2.33 29.39
CA SER A 182 -1.17 -0.94 29.13
C SER A 182 -2.68 -0.79 29.03
N SER A 183 -3.18 0.31 29.56
CA SER A 183 -4.52 0.81 29.28
C SER A 183 -4.45 2.11 28.46
N TRP A 184 -3.28 2.43 27.92
CA TRP A 184 -3.08 3.69 27.22
C TRP A 184 -3.93 3.73 25.96
N ASN A 185 -4.66 4.83 25.82
CA ASN A 185 -5.28 5.28 24.59
C ASN A 185 -5.23 6.82 24.58
N PRO A 186 -5.34 7.47 23.41
CA PRO A 186 -5.20 8.92 23.32
C PRO A 186 -6.25 9.67 24.15
N LYS A 187 -7.46 9.12 24.24
CA LYS A 187 -8.57 9.73 25.00
C LYS A 187 -8.22 9.84 26.49
N ASP A 188 -7.75 8.75 27.10
CA ASP A 188 -7.33 8.74 28.51
C ASP A 188 -6.05 9.55 28.74
N ALA A 189 -5.24 9.76 27.70
CA ALA A 189 -4.08 10.66 27.71
C ALA A 189 -4.46 12.16 27.59
N GLY A 190 -5.75 12.48 27.45
CA GLY A 190 -6.25 13.86 27.39
C GLY A 190 -6.42 14.42 25.97
N TYR A 191 -6.27 13.59 24.93
CA TYR A 191 -6.48 13.97 23.54
C TYR A 191 -7.90 13.60 23.11
N ASP A 192 -8.81 14.56 23.28
CA ASP A 192 -10.25 14.33 23.12
C ASP A 192 -10.72 14.27 21.66
N THR A 193 -10.00 14.92 20.75
CA THR A 193 -10.36 15.01 19.33
C THR A 193 -9.68 13.91 18.51
N LEU A 194 -10.30 13.49 17.40
CA LEU A 194 -9.64 12.56 16.48
C LEU A 194 -8.34 13.15 15.92
N HIS A 195 -8.32 14.46 15.64
CA HIS A 195 -7.15 15.17 15.14
C HIS A 195 -5.94 14.98 16.05
N ASP A 196 -6.08 15.28 17.35
CA ASP A 196 -4.97 15.19 18.30
C ASP A 196 -4.63 13.74 18.63
N ALA A 197 -5.64 12.87 18.67
CA ALA A 197 -5.44 11.45 18.90
C ALA A 197 -4.56 10.79 17.82
N ILE A 198 -4.77 11.15 16.54
CA ILE A 198 -3.94 10.66 15.42
C ILE A 198 -2.47 11.03 15.64
N LEU A 199 -2.20 12.31 15.91
CA LEU A 199 -0.84 12.82 16.08
C LEU A 199 -0.16 12.23 17.32
N ALA A 200 -0.88 12.19 18.44
CA ALA A 200 -0.34 11.69 19.70
C ALA A 200 -0.05 10.19 19.65
N ASN A 201 -0.91 9.40 18.98
CA ASN A 201 -0.77 7.96 18.90
C ASN A 201 0.39 7.48 18.03
N GLU A 202 0.72 8.20 16.95
CA GLU A 202 1.79 7.80 16.03
C GLU A 202 3.13 7.57 16.76
N TYR A 203 3.46 8.41 17.75
CA TYR A 203 4.73 8.34 18.47
C TYR A 203 4.58 8.25 20.00
N GLN A 204 3.36 8.13 20.51
CA GLN A 204 3.04 8.20 21.95
C GLN A 204 3.62 9.44 22.64
N THR A 205 3.39 10.60 22.03
CA THR A 205 3.91 11.90 22.47
C THR A 205 2.84 12.97 22.31
N THR A 206 3.14 14.23 22.65
CA THR A 206 2.21 15.34 22.39
C THR A 206 2.04 15.59 20.88
N PRO A 207 0.89 16.10 20.43
CA PRO A 207 0.69 16.49 19.03
C PRO A 207 1.78 17.43 18.49
N GLU A 208 2.26 18.38 19.30
CA GLU A 208 3.30 19.32 18.91
C GLU A 208 4.64 18.62 18.63
N ASP A 209 5.03 17.67 19.47
CA ASP A 209 6.27 16.92 19.28
C ASP A 209 6.14 15.87 18.17
N ALA A 210 4.94 15.32 17.96
CA ALA A 210 4.65 14.46 16.83
C ALA A 210 4.81 15.21 15.50
N ILE A 211 4.30 16.44 15.40
CA ILE A 211 4.46 17.28 14.21
C ILE A 211 5.95 17.53 13.90
N LYS A 212 6.77 17.88 14.89
CA LYS A 212 8.22 18.08 14.68
C LYS A 212 8.90 16.82 14.14
N LYS A 213 8.51 15.64 14.65
CA LYS A 213 9.02 14.35 14.14
C LYS A 213 8.60 14.09 12.70
N ILE A 214 7.35 14.42 12.35
CA ILE A 214 6.84 14.26 10.99
C ILE A 214 7.58 15.19 10.02
N GLU A 215 7.79 16.45 10.41
CA GLU A 215 8.54 17.43 9.62
C GLU A 215 9.98 17.01 9.37
N ALA A 216 10.63 16.38 10.35
CA ALA A 216 12.02 15.91 10.24
C ALA A 216 12.21 14.74 9.25
N LYS A 217 11.14 14.06 8.82
CA LYS A 217 11.21 12.97 7.83
C LYS A 217 11.57 13.45 6.42
N GLY A 218 11.30 14.72 6.12
CA GLY A 218 11.47 15.29 4.78
C GLY A 218 10.47 14.73 3.74
N GLU A 219 10.71 15.06 2.48
CA GLU A 219 9.87 14.64 1.35
C GLU A 219 10.22 13.21 0.91
N PRO A 220 9.24 12.29 0.83
CA PRO A 220 9.49 10.94 0.34
C PRO A 220 9.63 10.89 -1.19
N ASP A 221 10.35 9.89 -1.69
CA ASP A 221 10.47 9.61 -3.13
C ASP A 221 9.19 8.93 -3.67
N LEU A 222 8.27 9.75 -4.22
CA LEU A 222 7.00 9.28 -4.79
C LEU A 222 7.16 8.42 -6.06
N SER A 223 8.37 8.35 -6.63
CA SER A 223 8.65 7.48 -7.78
C SER A 223 8.85 6.00 -7.38
N LYS A 224 8.90 5.74 -6.07
CA LYS A 224 9.06 4.41 -5.48
C LYS A 224 7.82 4.02 -4.68
N THR A 225 7.64 2.71 -4.57
CA THR A 225 6.60 2.15 -3.71
C THR A 225 7.00 2.30 -2.25
N ALA A 226 6.01 2.46 -1.38
CA ALA A 226 6.16 2.40 0.06
C ALA A 226 5.24 1.29 0.61
N PRO A 227 5.78 0.24 1.27
CA PRO A 227 7.21 -0.01 1.46
C PRO A 227 7.94 -0.30 0.13
N ALA A 228 9.26 -0.22 0.14
CA ALA A 228 10.08 -0.65 -1.00
C ALA A 228 10.07 -2.18 -1.05
N ILE A 229 9.90 -2.71 -2.26
CA ILE A 229 9.69 -4.14 -2.47
C ILE A 229 10.63 -4.66 -3.56
N LYS A 230 10.88 -5.96 -3.51
CA LYS A 230 11.40 -6.75 -4.63
C LYS A 230 10.53 -7.98 -4.84
N TRP A 231 10.76 -8.67 -5.93
CA TRP A 231 10.13 -9.93 -6.26
C TRP A 231 11.16 -11.05 -6.16
N ILE A 232 10.76 -12.16 -5.56
CA ILE A 232 11.57 -13.36 -5.50
C ILE A 232 10.87 -14.47 -6.27
N GLU A 233 11.63 -15.27 -7.01
CA GLU A 233 11.09 -16.38 -7.77
C GLU A 233 10.52 -17.46 -6.84
N LYS A 234 9.34 -17.96 -7.20
CA LYS A 234 8.70 -19.09 -6.57
C LYS A 234 8.46 -20.17 -7.62
N THR A 235 9.05 -21.34 -7.40
CA THR A 235 8.93 -22.49 -8.29
C THR A 235 8.42 -23.70 -7.53
N GLY A 236 7.69 -24.58 -8.20
CA GLY A 236 7.33 -25.90 -7.64
C GLY A 236 5.92 -26.37 -7.95
N SER A 237 4.98 -25.47 -8.26
CA SER A 237 3.64 -25.86 -8.70
C SER A 237 3.68 -26.40 -10.13
N THR A 238 2.91 -27.46 -10.41
CA THR A 238 2.78 -28.02 -11.76
C THR A 238 1.38 -27.80 -12.32
N THR A 239 1.27 -27.64 -13.64
CA THR A 239 -0.01 -27.57 -14.35
C THR A 239 0.08 -28.23 -15.72
N ASN A 240 -1.05 -28.42 -16.37
CA ASN A 240 -1.09 -28.82 -17.78
C ASN A 240 -1.71 -27.71 -18.63
N GLN A 241 -1.22 -27.56 -19.86
CA GLN A 241 -1.85 -26.69 -20.86
C GLN A 241 -1.92 -27.37 -22.21
N THR A 242 -2.91 -26.97 -22.99
CA THR A 242 -3.12 -27.48 -24.34
C THR A 242 -2.91 -26.36 -25.35
N VAL A 243 -2.11 -26.65 -26.38
CA VAL A 243 -1.89 -25.74 -27.51
C VAL A 243 -2.25 -26.45 -28.81
N ILE A 244 -3.06 -25.80 -29.63
CA ILE A 244 -3.51 -26.35 -30.92
C ILE A 244 -2.75 -25.66 -32.05
N LYS A 245 -2.13 -26.45 -32.92
CA LYS A 245 -1.34 -25.98 -34.07
C LYS A 245 -1.86 -26.62 -35.37
N PRO A 246 -1.76 -25.96 -36.53
CA PRO A 246 -2.08 -26.57 -37.82
C PRO A 246 -1.15 -27.76 -38.08
N ALA A 247 -1.70 -28.83 -38.66
CA ALA A 247 -0.88 -29.92 -39.17
C ALA A 247 -0.20 -29.50 -40.49
N LEU A 248 0.85 -30.22 -40.89
CA LEU A 248 1.61 -29.92 -42.12
C LEU A 248 0.74 -29.89 -43.39
N LYS A 249 -0.36 -30.66 -43.43
CA LYS A 249 -1.29 -30.67 -44.57
C LYS A 249 -2.20 -29.45 -44.64
N ALA A 250 -2.37 -28.74 -43.52
CA ALA A 250 -3.24 -27.57 -43.43
C ALA A 250 -2.53 -26.26 -43.79
N ILE A 251 -1.20 -26.21 -43.73
CA ILE A 251 -0.49 -24.99 -44.15
C ILE A 251 -0.50 -24.90 -45.68
N LYS A 252 -0.72 -23.69 -46.21
CA LYS A 252 -0.78 -23.42 -47.66
C LYS A 252 -1.81 -24.28 -48.41
N SER A 253 -2.83 -24.82 -47.73
CA SER A 253 -3.91 -25.57 -48.38
C SER A 253 -4.90 -24.65 -49.07
N ASP A 254 -4.96 -23.38 -48.67
CA ASP A 254 -5.82 -22.34 -49.22
C ASP A 254 -5.23 -20.94 -49.01
N ASP A 255 -5.99 -19.93 -49.39
CA ASP A 255 -5.59 -18.53 -49.23
C ASP A 255 -5.42 -18.14 -47.76
N GLN A 256 -6.24 -18.66 -46.84
CA GLN A 256 -6.21 -18.30 -45.42
C GLN A 256 -4.93 -18.79 -44.73
N THR A 257 -4.41 -19.94 -45.14
CA THR A 257 -3.23 -20.61 -44.59
C THR A 257 -1.96 -20.38 -45.40
N SER A 258 -2.03 -19.60 -46.48
CA SER A 258 -0.94 -19.37 -47.44
C SER A 258 0.34 -18.77 -46.85
N GLU A 259 0.24 -18.00 -45.77
CA GLU A 259 1.39 -17.39 -45.08
C GLU A 259 2.00 -18.28 -43.98
N LEU A 260 1.33 -19.39 -43.63
CA LEU A 260 1.86 -20.31 -42.62
C LEU A 260 3.04 -21.12 -43.19
N THR A 261 4.00 -21.37 -42.31
CA THR A 261 5.23 -22.12 -42.59
C THR A 261 5.27 -23.41 -41.80
N GLU A 262 6.28 -24.25 -42.05
CA GLU A 262 6.47 -25.47 -41.26
C GLU A 262 6.67 -25.16 -39.76
N ASN A 263 7.29 -24.02 -39.42
CA ASN A 263 7.45 -23.60 -38.04
C ASN A 263 6.11 -23.36 -37.34
N ASP A 264 5.06 -22.97 -38.07
CA ASP A 264 3.71 -22.79 -37.52
C ASP A 264 3.04 -24.13 -37.16
N THR A 265 3.61 -25.27 -37.51
CA THR A 265 3.16 -26.61 -37.10
C THR A 265 3.82 -27.10 -35.80
N LYS A 266 4.87 -26.40 -35.36
CA LYS A 266 5.70 -26.71 -34.18
C LYS A 266 5.44 -25.67 -33.09
N LEU A 267 5.75 -26.01 -31.83
CA LEU A 267 5.72 -25.01 -30.77
C LEU A 267 6.97 -24.14 -30.83
N LYS A 268 6.79 -22.85 -30.51
CA LYS A 268 7.91 -21.95 -30.28
C LYS A 268 8.26 -21.94 -28.79
N LEU A 269 9.32 -22.65 -28.43
CA LEU A 269 9.87 -22.70 -27.07
C LEU A 269 11.08 -21.78 -26.95
N PHE A 270 11.53 -21.51 -25.73
CA PHE A 270 12.66 -20.61 -25.45
C PHE A 270 13.65 -21.28 -24.51
N THR A 271 14.95 -21.09 -24.71
CA THR A 271 15.99 -21.69 -23.86
C THR A 271 16.58 -20.72 -22.84
N LYS A 272 16.19 -19.44 -22.89
CA LYS A 272 16.62 -18.42 -21.94
C LYS A 272 15.43 -17.77 -21.24
N LEU A 273 15.57 -17.64 -19.94
CA LEU A 273 14.64 -16.96 -19.04
C LEU A 273 15.42 -15.89 -18.27
N LEU A 274 14.92 -14.66 -18.28
CA LEU A 274 15.40 -13.58 -17.43
C LEU A 274 14.28 -13.14 -16.51
N PHE A 275 14.55 -13.03 -15.22
CA PHE A 275 13.61 -12.51 -14.22
C PHE A 275 14.02 -11.09 -13.79
N ASP A 276 13.05 -10.18 -13.77
CA ASP A 276 13.18 -8.82 -13.27
C ASP A 276 12.60 -8.74 -11.84
N ASP A 277 13.48 -8.59 -10.86
CA ASP A 277 13.15 -8.54 -9.43
C ASP A 277 12.51 -7.21 -9.00
N GLU A 278 12.45 -6.19 -9.86
CA GLU A 278 11.73 -4.94 -9.61
C GLU A 278 10.28 -5.00 -10.09
N THR A 279 10.02 -5.66 -11.22
CA THR A 279 8.70 -5.62 -11.90
C THR A 279 7.92 -6.93 -11.87
N ALA A 280 8.55 -8.02 -11.39
CA ALA A 280 8.04 -9.40 -11.37
C ALA A 280 7.93 -10.05 -12.75
N TYR A 281 8.45 -9.41 -13.80
CA TYR A 281 8.33 -9.93 -15.17
C TYR A 281 9.44 -10.91 -15.49
N TYR A 282 9.04 -11.96 -16.19
CA TYR A 282 9.93 -12.86 -16.88
C TYR A 282 10.00 -12.48 -18.35
N THR A 283 11.19 -12.53 -18.95
CA THR A 283 11.41 -12.35 -20.39
C THR A 283 12.01 -13.61 -21.00
N LEU A 284 11.36 -14.11 -22.05
CA LEU A 284 11.77 -15.27 -22.82
C LEU A 284 12.62 -14.85 -24.01
N SER A 285 13.76 -15.52 -24.22
CA SER A 285 14.63 -15.29 -25.38
C SER A 285 15.26 -16.58 -25.88
N ASP A 286 15.96 -16.52 -27.02
CA ASP A 286 16.56 -17.67 -27.71
C ASP A 286 15.51 -18.71 -28.17
N PRO A 287 14.70 -18.36 -29.20
CA PRO A 287 13.56 -19.18 -29.61
C PRO A 287 13.98 -20.42 -30.42
N VAL A 288 13.28 -21.53 -30.19
CA VAL A 288 13.41 -22.80 -30.91
C VAL A 288 12.03 -23.27 -31.38
N TYR A 289 11.90 -23.59 -32.67
CA TYR A 289 10.68 -24.20 -33.23
C TYR A 289 10.83 -25.71 -33.27
N VAL A 290 10.10 -26.41 -32.40
CA VAL A 290 10.30 -27.84 -32.18
C VAL A 290 8.98 -28.54 -31.86
N ASP A 291 8.92 -29.82 -32.21
CA ASP A 291 7.88 -30.70 -31.67
C ASP A 291 8.25 -31.01 -30.21
N PRO A 292 7.49 -30.53 -29.22
CA PRO A 292 7.84 -30.71 -27.82
C PRO A 292 7.90 -32.19 -27.41
N THR A 293 7.24 -33.10 -28.15
CA THR A 293 7.26 -34.54 -27.85
C THR A 293 8.58 -35.23 -28.19
N THR A 294 9.48 -34.55 -28.92
CA THR A 294 10.79 -35.09 -29.28
C THR A 294 11.92 -34.61 -28.36
N ILE A 295 11.61 -33.79 -27.35
CA ILE A 295 12.59 -33.23 -26.41
C ILE A 295 12.83 -34.19 -25.25
N ASP A 296 14.09 -34.38 -24.85
CA ASP A 296 14.43 -34.98 -23.57
C ASP A 296 14.49 -33.90 -22.48
N TYR A 297 13.44 -33.85 -21.65
CA TYR A 297 13.32 -32.89 -20.55
C TYR A 297 14.17 -33.22 -19.32
N ASN A 298 14.93 -34.32 -19.33
CA ASN A 298 15.88 -34.67 -18.27
C ASN A 298 17.29 -34.14 -18.54
N GLY A 299 17.53 -33.50 -19.69
CA GLY A 299 18.81 -32.90 -20.04
C GLY A 299 19.12 -31.59 -19.30
N ASN A 300 20.29 -31.02 -19.59
CA ASN A 300 20.73 -29.74 -19.00
C ASN A 300 20.10 -28.50 -19.66
N ILE A 301 19.36 -28.67 -20.75
CA ILE A 301 18.71 -27.56 -21.47
C ILE A 301 17.27 -27.49 -20.99
N HIS A 302 16.92 -26.34 -20.41
CA HIS A 302 15.57 -26.03 -19.98
C HIS A 302 14.81 -25.33 -21.11
N TYR A 303 13.52 -25.64 -21.24
CA TYR A 303 12.64 -25.05 -22.25
C TYR A 303 11.49 -24.32 -21.59
N TYR A 304 11.29 -23.07 -21.98
CA TYR A 304 10.31 -22.17 -21.40
C TYR A 304 9.21 -21.81 -22.40
N PHE A 305 8.02 -21.56 -21.86
CA PHE A 305 6.79 -21.30 -22.59
C PHE A 305 5.91 -20.32 -21.81
N SER A 306 5.12 -19.49 -22.51
CA SER A 306 4.12 -18.62 -21.88
C SER A 306 2.71 -18.98 -22.35
N SER A 307 2.33 -18.49 -23.52
CA SER A 307 1.10 -18.85 -24.22
C SER A 307 1.33 -18.65 -25.71
N GLU A 308 0.78 -19.55 -26.52
CA GLU A 308 0.85 -19.49 -27.98
C GLU A 308 -0.53 -19.82 -28.54
N LEU A 309 -0.95 -19.06 -29.57
CA LEU A 309 -2.22 -19.27 -30.26
C LEU A 309 -2.07 -19.07 -31.76
N VAL A 310 -3.00 -19.66 -32.51
CA VAL A 310 -3.19 -19.39 -33.94
C VAL A 310 -4.38 -18.43 -34.06
N GLY A 311 -4.11 -17.24 -34.57
CA GLY A 311 -5.09 -16.18 -34.77
C GLY A 311 -5.42 -15.98 -36.25
N TYR A 312 -6.50 -15.23 -36.51
CA TYR A 312 -6.88 -14.77 -37.84
C TYR A 312 -6.79 -13.25 -37.92
N ARG A 313 -6.12 -12.74 -38.95
CA ARG A 313 -5.92 -11.30 -39.16
C ARG A 313 -6.93 -10.76 -40.16
N ASN A 314 -7.88 -9.94 -39.69
CA ASN A 314 -8.95 -9.40 -40.54
C ASN A 314 -8.45 -8.55 -41.72
N SER A 315 -7.33 -7.83 -41.58
CA SER A 315 -6.82 -6.95 -42.64
C SER A 315 -6.23 -7.73 -43.83
N THR A 316 -5.50 -8.81 -43.57
CA THR A 316 -4.88 -9.63 -44.61
C THR A 316 -5.72 -10.86 -44.98
N LYS A 317 -6.70 -11.20 -44.14
CA LYS A 317 -7.50 -12.42 -44.21
C LYS A 317 -6.67 -13.70 -44.08
N LYS A 318 -5.56 -13.64 -43.33
CA LYS A 318 -4.60 -14.74 -43.15
C LYS A 318 -4.55 -15.24 -41.71
N LEU A 319 -4.23 -16.51 -41.52
CA LEU A 319 -3.85 -17.06 -40.22
C LEU A 319 -2.41 -16.70 -39.87
N PHE A 320 -2.14 -16.56 -38.57
CA PHE A 320 -0.80 -16.33 -38.03
C PHE A 320 -0.65 -16.98 -36.65
N SER A 321 0.58 -17.38 -36.31
CA SER A 321 0.92 -17.77 -34.93
C SER A 321 1.33 -16.55 -34.10
N SER A 322 0.84 -16.47 -32.87
CA SER A 322 1.19 -15.42 -31.90
C SER A 322 1.63 -16.04 -30.59
N ILE A 323 2.69 -15.49 -29.99
CA ILE A 323 3.26 -15.99 -28.73
C ILE A 323 3.59 -14.84 -27.78
N ALA A 324 3.32 -15.04 -26.49
CA ALA A 324 3.79 -14.14 -25.45
C ALA A 324 5.25 -14.45 -25.07
N THR A 325 6.10 -13.42 -25.04
CA THR A 325 7.52 -13.54 -24.64
C THR A 325 7.83 -12.85 -23.31
N VAL A 326 6.85 -12.17 -22.73
CA VAL A 326 6.98 -11.45 -21.46
C VAL A 326 5.74 -11.72 -20.63
N GLY A 327 5.91 -11.99 -19.34
CA GLY A 327 4.79 -12.18 -18.42
C GLY A 327 5.23 -12.38 -16.98
N ARG A 328 4.32 -12.18 -16.03
CA ARG A 328 4.57 -12.44 -14.59
C ARG A 328 4.37 -13.90 -14.19
N LYS A 329 3.87 -14.69 -15.13
CA LYS A 329 3.70 -16.15 -15.02
C LYS A 329 4.20 -16.78 -16.31
N ILE A 330 5.22 -17.61 -16.18
CA ILE A 330 5.85 -18.36 -17.27
C ILE A 330 5.89 -19.83 -16.85
N TYR A 331 6.15 -20.70 -17.81
CA TYR A 331 6.19 -22.13 -17.61
C TYR A 331 7.52 -22.69 -18.08
N GLU A 332 8.11 -23.56 -17.28
CA GLU A 332 9.12 -24.50 -17.76
C GLU A 332 8.40 -25.77 -18.24
N VAL A 333 8.70 -26.22 -19.45
CA VAL A 333 8.11 -27.43 -20.01
C VAL A 333 8.86 -28.64 -19.47
N LYS A 334 8.12 -29.55 -18.83
CA LYS A 334 8.65 -30.79 -18.23
C LYS A 334 8.25 -32.06 -18.97
N GLY A 335 7.27 -31.95 -19.85
CA GLY A 335 6.78 -33.06 -20.66
C GLY A 335 5.79 -32.60 -21.69
N ALA A 336 5.61 -33.41 -22.74
CA ALA A 336 4.60 -33.15 -23.75
C ALA A 336 4.08 -34.45 -24.36
N THR A 337 2.80 -34.45 -24.72
CA THR A 337 2.19 -35.45 -25.59
C THR A 337 1.49 -34.75 -26.75
N LYS A 338 1.26 -35.46 -27.86
CA LYS A 338 0.53 -34.90 -29.00
C LYS A 338 -0.52 -35.86 -29.53
N ILE A 339 -1.60 -35.30 -30.06
CA ILE A 339 -2.71 -36.03 -30.68
C ILE A 339 -3.09 -35.33 -31.98
N ASN A 340 -3.30 -36.10 -33.06
CA ASN A 340 -3.86 -35.57 -34.30
C ASN A 340 -5.34 -35.24 -34.08
N SER A 341 -5.76 -34.06 -34.52
CA SER A 341 -7.12 -33.56 -34.34
C SER A 341 -7.58 -32.78 -35.57
N LYS A 342 -8.82 -32.32 -35.52
CA LYS A 342 -9.31 -31.20 -36.33
C LYS A 342 -9.30 -29.92 -35.49
N ALA A 343 -9.15 -28.77 -36.13
CA ALA A 343 -9.22 -27.47 -35.51
C ALA A 343 -9.87 -26.45 -36.47
N THR A 344 -10.74 -25.61 -35.92
CA THR A 344 -11.47 -24.61 -36.71
C THR A 344 -10.89 -23.23 -36.47
N TRP A 345 -10.42 -22.57 -37.53
CA TRP A 345 -9.97 -21.18 -37.49
C TRP A 345 -10.70 -20.37 -38.56
N ASN A 346 -11.35 -19.28 -38.13
CA ASN A 346 -12.19 -18.43 -38.99
C ASN A 346 -13.24 -19.25 -39.77
N ASN A 347 -13.99 -20.10 -39.07
CA ASN A 347 -15.07 -20.93 -39.62
C ASN A 347 -14.66 -21.99 -40.66
N VAL A 348 -13.36 -22.22 -40.87
CA VAL A 348 -12.84 -23.30 -41.72
C VAL A 348 -12.15 -24.34 -40.85
N GLU A 349 -12.48 -25.61 -41.06
CA GLU A 349 -11.89 -26.75 -40.35
C GLU A 349 -10.64 -27.26 -41.07
N TYR A 350 -9.55 -27.45 -40.33
CA TYR A 350 -8.27 -27.92 -40.82
C TYR A 350 -7.78 -29.14 -40.03
N ASP A 351 -6.87 -29.91 -40.62
CA ASP A 351 -6.06 -30.87 -39.87
C ASP A 351 -5.20 -30.10 -38.84
N GLY A 352 -5.26 -30.53 -37.58
CA GLY A 352 -4.55 -29.92 -36.47
C GLY A 352 -3.79 -30.94 -35.63
N ILE A 353 -2.89 -30.42 -34.81
CA ILE A 353 -2.14 -31.16 -33.79
C ILE A 353 -2.43 -30.49 -32.46
N ILE A 354 -2.87 -31.27 -31.48
CA ILE A 354 -3.04 -30.84 -30.10
C ILE A 354 -1.81 -31.26 -29.32
N TYR A 355 -1.04 -30.31 -28.82
CA TYR A 355 0.04 -30.54 -27.86
C TYR A 355 -0.49 -30.36 -26.44
N ASN A 356 -0.38 -31.40 -25.60
CA ASN A 356 -0.64 -31.32 -24.17
C ASN A 356 0.69 -31.25 -23.44
N LEU A 357 0.95 -30.10 -22.80
CA LEU A 357 2.18 -29.80 -22.10
C LEU A 357 2.01 -30.03 -20.61
N SER A 358 2.97 -30.70 -20.00
CA SER A 358 3.17 -30.75 -18.56
C SER A 358 4.19 -29.69 -18.17
N LEU A 359 3.77 -28.77 -17.31
CA LEU A 359 4.45 -27.51 -17.06
C LEU A 359 4.77 -27.35 -15.58
N GLN A 360 5.97 -26.88 -15.28
CA GLN A 360 6.28 -26.28 -13.98
C GLN A 360 6.04 -24.77 -14.06
N ILE A 361 5.29 -24.24 -13.10
CA ILE A 361 4.96 -22.81 -13.03
C ILE A 361 6.17 -22.06 -12.47
N MET A 362 6.59 -21.03 -13.21
CA MET A 362 7.50 -19.98 -12.78
C MET A 362 6.64 -18.75 -12.45
N GLU A 363 6.55 -18.43 -11.16
CA GLU A 363 5.84 -17.26 -10.65
C GLU A 363 6.70 -16.58 -9.59
N SER A 364 6.23 -15.52 -8.97
CA SER A 364 6.99 -14.79 -7.96
C SER A 364 6.11 -14.39 -6.80
N GLU A 365 6.75 -14.15 -5.66
CA GLU A 365 6.12 -13.54 -4.51
C GLU A 365 6.80 -12.22 -4.15
N GLN A 366 6.01 -11.33 -3.57
CA GLN A 366 6.46 -10.01 -3.17
C GLN A 366 7.27 -10.14 -1.88
N LEU A 367 8.41 -9.44 -1.81
CA LEU A 367 9.26 -9.33 -0.64
C LEU A 367 9.41 -7.86 -0.26
N GLU A 368 9.04 -7.51 0.96
CA GLU A 368 9.34 -6.21 1.54
C GLU A 368 10.85 -6.12 1.84
N ILE A 369 11.55 -5.16 1.22
CA ILE A 369 13.00 -4.97 1.43
C ILE A 369 13.30 -3.78 2.36
N ASP A 370 12.41 -2.79 2.39
CA ASP A 370 12.55 -1.62 3.26
C ASP A 370 11.17 -1.04 3.60
N SER A 371 10.80 -1.07 4.89
CA SER A 371 9.59 -0.44 5.43
C SER A 371 9.87 0.81 6.26
N SER A 372 10.97 1.49 6.00
CA SER A 372 11.28 2.79 6.59
C SER A 372 10.37 3.91 6.09
N ASP A 373 9.93 3.85 4.83
CA ASP A 373 9.05 4.85 4.22
C ASP A 373 7.59 4.60 4.63
N LYS A 374 7.28 4.89 5.89
CA LYS A 374 5.94 4.66 6.45
C LYS A 374 5.59 5.65 7.55
N GLY A 375 4.30 5.83 7.81
CA GLY A 375 3.73 6.59 8.91
C GLY A 375 3.10 7.87 8.41
N LEU A 376 2.99 8.86 9.29
CA LEU A 376 2.59 10.21 8.90
C LEU A 376 3.75 10.96 8.22
N TYR A 377 3.41 11.66 7.14
CA TYR A 377 4.26 12.60 6.39
C TYR A 377 3.53 13.92 6.20
N GLN A 378 4.26 14.99 5.89
CA GLN A 378 3.71 16.32 5.65
C GLN A 378 3.76 16.69 4.17
N ASP A 379 2.77 17.45 3.72
CA ASP A 379 2.80 18.22 2.47
C ASP A 379 1.88 19.46 2.62
N THR A 380 1.45 20.07 1.52
CA THR A 380 0.52 21.19 1.44
C THR A 380 -0.62 20.87 0.47
N ASP A 381 -1.84 21.24 0.85
CA ASP A 381 -3.03 21.20 -0.02
C ASP A 381 -3.62 22.60 -0.23
N ASP A 382 -4.78 22.68 -0.89
CA ASP A 382 -5.45 23.95 -1.18
C ASP A 382 -5.87 24.75 0.07
N TYR A 383 -5.81 24.14 1.26
CA TYR A 383 -6.23 24.72 2.54
C TYR A 383 -5.07 24.96 3.50
N GLY A 384 -3.88 24.40 3.23
CA GLY A 384 -2.69 24.59 4.06
C GLY A 384 -1.89 23.30 4.28
N LYS A 385 -1.21 23.21 5.42
CA LYS A 385 -0.34 22.09 5.77
C LYS A 385 -1.15 20.83 6.06
N THR A 386 -0.87 19.75 5.35
CA THR A 386 -1.58 18.46 5.47
C THR A 386 -0.65 17.37 5.98
N TYR A 387 -1.21 16.41 6.75
CA TYR A 387 -0.47 15.26 7.26
C TYR A 387 -1.13 13.96 6.78
N TYR A 388 -0.41 13.13 6.03
CA TYR A 388 -0.98 11.96 5.33
C TYR A 388 -0.29 10.65 5.72
N TYR A 389 -1.04 9.55 5.68
CA TYR A 389 -0.50 8.21 5.92
C TYR A 389 0.13 7.62 4.66
N ARG A 390 1.35 7.11 4.80
CA ARG A 390 2.12 6.47 3.73
C ARG A 390 2.62 5.09 4.15
N GLY A 391 2.67 4.15 3.21
CA GLY A 391 3.32 2.85 3.40
C GLY A 391 2.39 1.74 3.91
N ASN A 392 2.96 0.73 4.55
CA ASN A 392 2.22 -0.38 5.17
C ASN A 392 1.77 0.02 6.59
N ILE A 393 0.62 0.72 6.66
CA ILE A 393 0.09 1.29 7.90
C ILE A 393 -1.08 0.49 8.45
N LYS A 394 -1.07 0.33 9.78
CA LYS A 394 -2.05 -0.45 10.54
C LYS A 394 -2.86 0.38 11.54
N ASN A 395 -2.40 1.57 11.91
CA ASN A 395 -3.00 2.43 12.96
C ASN A 395 -3.89 3.57 12.39
N ASN A 396 -4.43 3.42 11.18
CA ASN A 396 -5.25 4.45 10.52
C ASN A 396 -6.76 4.13 10.47
N ASN A 397 -7.28 3.27 11.35
CA ASN A 397 -8.68 2.82 11.33
C ASN A 397 -9.59 3.64 12.24
N VAL A 398 -10.78 3.96 11.75
CA VAL A 398 -11.81 4.73 12.47
C VAL A 398 -13.14 3.99 12.37
N TYR A 399 -13.90 3.95 13.47
CA TYR A 399 -15.28 3.50 13.50
C TYR A 399 -16.22 4.70 13.67
N PHE A 400 -17.09 4.90 12.67
CA PHE A 400 -18.01 6.03 12.61
C PHE A 400 -19.29 5.64 11.88
N ALA A 401 -20.45 6.04 12.43
CA ALA A 401 -21.77 5.85 11.84
C ALA A 401 -22.14 4.39 11.49
N GLY A 402 -21.57 3.41 12.22
CA GLY A 402 -21.79 1.99 11.96
C GLY A 402 -20.86 1.38 10.90
N PHE A 403 -19.85 2.12 10.45
CA PHE A 403 -18.92 1.72 9.41
C PHE A 403 -17.47 1.87 9.85
N TYR A 404 -16.60 1.08 9.23
CA TYR A 404 -15.16 1.22 9.34
C TYR A 404 -14.65 2.11 8.23
N TRP A 405 -13.65 2.91 8.56
CA TRP A 405 -13.00 3.86 7.68
C TRP A 405 -11.48 3.78 7.87
N GLN A 406 -10.75 4.21 6.85
CA GLN A 406 -9.31 4.43 6.93
C GLN A 406 -8.99 5.91 6.74
N ILE A 407 -8.11 6.45 7.58
CA ILE A 407 -7.64 7.83 7.47
C ILE A 407 -6.68 7.92 6.29
N ILE A 408 -6.99 8.82 5.36
CA ILE A 408 -6.09 9.20 4.27
C ILE A 408 -5.11 10.24 4.78
N ARG A 409 -5.65 11.34 5.35
CA ARG A 409 -4.90 12.50 5.82
C ARG A 409 -5.71 13.40 6.73
N ILE A 410 -5.00 14.24 7.49
CA ILE A 410 -5.50 15.49 8.05
C ILE A 410 -5.30 16.56 6.97
N ASN A 411 -6.40 17.17 6.49
CA ASN A 411 -6.35 18.23 5.47
C ASN A 411 -5.77 19.53 6.05
N GLY A 412 -5.45 20.50 5.18
CA GLY A 412 -4.91 21.79 5.58
C GLY A 412 -5.74 22.60 6.57
N ASP A 413 -7.06 22.40 6.60
CA ASP A 413 -7.98 23.03 7.55
C ASP A 413 -8.17 22.23 8.87
N GLY A 414 -7.42 21.15 9.05
CA GLY A 414 -7.49 20.24 10.20
C GLY A 414 -8.60 19.18 10.11
N SER A 415 -9.46 19.21 9.09
CA SER A 415 -10.47 18.16 8.90
C SER A 415 -9.83 16.81 8.54
N ILE A 416 -10.46 15.71 8.91
CA ILE A 416 -9.89 14.37 8.74
C ILE A 416 -10.54 13.69 7.54
N ARG A 417 -9.76 13.43 6.49
CA ARG A 417 -10.22 12.75 5.28
C ARG A 417 -10.22 11.24 5.46
N LEU A 418 -11.37 10.61 5.25
CA LEU A 418 -11.60 9.20 5.50
C LEU A 418 -12.04 8.46 4.23
N LEU A 419 -11.42 7.31 3.97
CA LEU A 419 -11.79 6.33 2.96
C LEU A 419 -12.69 5.26 3.57
N TYR A 420 -13.84 4.99 2.97
CA TYR A 420 -14.74 3.95 3.43
C TYR A 420 -14.09 2.55 3.37
N ASN A 421 -14.29 1.76 4.43
CA ASN A 421 -13.69 0.43 4.59
C ASN A 421 -14.71 -0.64 5.01
N GLY A 422 -15.99 -0.45 4.65
CA GLY A 422 -17.01 -1.47 4.87
C GLY A 422 -17.63 -1.50 6.28
N THR A 423 -18.32 -2.61 6.55
CA THR A 423 -18.98 -2.89 7.84
C THR A 423 -18.20 -3.89 8.69
N ASN A 424 -17.09 -4.42 8.18
CA ASN A 424 -16.24 -5.38 8.88
C ASN A 424 -14.82 -4.82 9.01
N PRO A 425 -14.17 -4.93 10.18
CA PRO A 425 -12.82 -4.42 10.37
C PRO A 425 -11.83 -5.12 9.42
N GLY A 426 -10.91 -4.35 8.84
CA GLY A 426 -9.83 -4.85 7.99
C GLY A 426 -10.27 -5.42 6.63
N LYS A 427 -11.54 -5.33 6.25
CA LYS A 427 -12.03 -5.81 4.95
C LYS A 427 -12.44 -4.63 4.07
N LYS A 428 -11.59 -4.31 3.10
CA LYS A 428 -11.90 -3.29 2.08
C LYS A 428 -13.05 -3.74 1.20
N GLN A 429 -14.09 -2.92 1.20
CA GLN A 429 -15.37 -3.24 0.60
C GLN A 429 -15.90 -2.02 -0.14
N SER A 430 -16.31 -2.23 -1.39
CA SER A 430 -17.14 -1.24 -2.08
C SER A 430 -18.50 -1.12 -1.39
N ILE A 431 -19.22 -0.05 -1.69
CA ILE A 431 -20.61 0.14 -1.27
C ILE A 431 -21.40 -1.14 -1.56
N ASN A 432 -22.02 -1.71 -0.51
CA ASN A 432 -22.85 -2.91 -0.58
C ASN A 432 -22.18 -4.17 -1.17
N LEU A 433 -20.83 -4.23 -1.23
CA LEU A 433 -20.10 -5.31 -1.91
C LEU A 433 -20.40 -5.42 -3.42
N GLU A 434 -20.89 -4.34 -4.03
CA GLU A 434 -21.24 -4.29 -5.44
C GLU A 434 -20.19 -3.52 -6.25
N THR A 435 -20.03 -3.91 -7.51
CA THR A 435 -19.32 -3.12 -8.52
C THR A 435 -20.28 -2.17 -9.23
N THR A 436 -19.78 -1.04 -9.68
CA THR A 436 -20.51 -0.08 -10.54
C THR A 436 -19.61 0.36 -11.68
N TYR A 437 -20.20 0.93 -12.71
CA TYR A 437 -19.48 1.69 -13.71
C TYR A 437 -19.36 3.15 -13.29
N PHE A 438 -18.35 3.86 -13.81
CA PHE A 438 -18.12 5.26 -13.51
C PHE A 438 -19.17 6.15 -14.19
N ASN A 439 -19.36 5.94 -15.49
CA ASN A 439 -20.35 6.60 -16.33
C ASN A 439 -20.77 5.68 -17.48
N ASP A 440 -22.01 5.74 -17.96
CA ASP A 440 -22.51 4.86 -19.03
C ASP A 440 -22.02 5.26 -20.43
N ARG A 441 -21.60 6.52 -20.60
CA ARG A 441 -21.16 7.08 -21.89
C ARG A 441 -19.65 7.24 -21.91
N LYS A 442 -18.97 6.43 -22.72
CA LYS A 442 -17.50 6.39 -22.80
C LYS A 442 -16.93 6.98 -24.08
N GLU A 443 -17.77 7.13 -25.10
CA GLU A 443 -17.38 7.37 -26.49
C GLU A 443 -16.88 8.79 -26.73
N ILE A 444 -16.93 9.64 -25.71
CA ILE A 444 -16.72 11.07 -25.80
C ILE A 444 -15.78 11.53 -24.66
N PRO A 445 -14.78 12.39 -24.95
CA PRO A 445 -13.77 12.79 -23.97
C PRO A 445 -14.34 13.47 -22.71
N TRP A 446 -15.36 14.32 -22.84
CA TRP A 446 -15.85 15.14 -21.73
C TRP A 446 -16.78 14.42 -20.74
N ASN A 447 -17.08 13.14 -20.97
CA ASN A 447 -17.81 12.31 -20.01
C ASN A 447 -16.94 11.76 -18.88
N VAL A 448 -15.63 12.08 -18.88
CA VAL A 448 -14.72 11.79 -17.78
C VAL A 448 -14.93 12.72 -16.59
N GLY A 449 -14.73 12.17 -15.39
CA GLY A 449 -14.78 12.92 -14.14
C GLY A 449 -16.11 12.85 -13.42
N TYR A 450 -16.08 13.22 -12.15
CA TYR A 450 -17.17 13.00 -11.20
C TYR A 450 -18.49 13.67 -11.61
N MET A 451 -18.39 14.78 -12.33
CA MET A 451 -19.48 15.47 -13.02
C MET A 451 -19.00 15.85 -14.41
N TYR A 452 -19.92 16.15 -15.33
CA TYR A 452 -19.62 16.53 -16.71
C TYR A 452 -20.56 17.62 -17.22
N GLY A 453 -20.23 18.22 -18.38
CA GLY A 453 -20.96 19.34 -18.96
C GLY A 453 -22.02 18.92 -19.99
N ASN A 454 -22.26 19.79 -20.97
CA ASN A 454 -23.28 19.60 -21.99
C ASN A 454 -22.82 18.58 -23.07
N GLU A 455 -23.71 17.66 -23.40
CA GLU A 455 -23.48 16.53 -24.29
C GLU A 455 -23.43 16.92 -25.78
N GLU A 456 -23.92 18.10 -26.14
CA GLU A 456 -23.88 18.65 -27.49
C GLU A 456 -22.85 19.77 -27.65
N SER A 457 -21.93 19.90 -26.68
CA SER A 457 -20.93 20.97 -26.68
C SER A 457 -19.90 20.82 -27.79
N THR A 458 -19.55 21.95 -28.39
CA THR A 458 -18.49 22.08 -29.40
C THR A 458 -17.26 22.83 -28.86
N SER A 459 -17.27 23.20 -27.58
CA SER A 459 -16.17 23.88 -26.92
C SER A 459 -15.86 23.26 -25.56
N TYR A 460 -14.57 23.28 -25.20
CA TYR A 460 -14.08 22.75 -23.93
C TYR A 460 -14.77 23.40 -22.72
N ASN A 461 -15.00 24.71 -22.73
CA ASN A 461 -15.60 25.36 -21.56
C ASN A 461 -17.03 24.90 -21.30
N GLU A 462 -17.83 24.68 -22.35
CA GLU A 462 -19.22 24.22 -22.21
C GLU A 462 -19.31 22.73 -21.83
N ALA A 463 -18.45 21.91 -22.44
CA ALA A 463 -18.42 20.45 -22.25
C ALA A 463 -18.04 20.03 -20.82
N TYR A 464 -17.48 20.93 -20.00
CA TYR A 464 -17.01 20.65 -18.64
C TYR A 464 -17.68 21.52 -17.55
N THR A 465 -18.86 22.07 -17.83
CA THR A 465 -19.64 22.98 -16.95
C THR A 465 -20.23 22.36 -15.66
N ASN A 466 -20.02 21.07 -15.39
CA ASN A 466 -20.54 20.35 -14.20
C ASN A 466 -22.06 20.42 -14.02
N ILE A 467 -22.82 20.33 -15.10
CA ILE A 467 -24.29 20.34 -15.05
C ILE A 467 -24.90 18.95 -14.92
N ASN A 468 -24.13 17.90 -15.23
CA ASN A 468 -24.56 16.50 -15.18
C ASN A 468 -23.72 15.69 -14.19
N ASP A 469 -24.37 14.77 -13.47
CA ASP A 469 -23.74 13.85 -12.54
C ASP A 469 -23.35 12.54 -13.22
N SER A 470 -22.15 12.02 -12.93
CA SER A 470 -21.78 10.66 -13.32
C SER A 470 -22.61 9.61 -12.57
N ASN A 471 -22.76 8.41 -13.13
CA ASN A 471 -23.47 7.32 -12.46
C ASN A 471 -22.85 6.94 -11.11
N ILE A 472 -21.51 6.97 -11.01
CA ILE A 472 -20.83 6.70 -9.73
C ILE A 472 -21.13 7.77 -8.69
N LYS A 473 -21.23 9.05 -9.07
CA LYS A 473 -21.64 10.12 -8.17
C LYS A 473 -23.05 9.88 -7.65
N LEU A 474 -24.01 9.53 -8.51
CA LEU A 474 -25.37 9.21 -8.09
C LEU A 474 -25.43 8.04 -7.10
N LYS A 475 -24.60 7.01 -7.30
CA LYS A 475 -24.48 5.86 -6.38
C LYS A 475 -23.94 6.30 -5.01
N VAL A 476 -22.87 7.09 -5.00
CA VAL A 476 -22.20 7.59 -3.79
C VAL A 476 -23.10 8.58 -3.03
N ASP A 477 -23.80 9.47 -3.73
CA ASP A 477 -24.78 10.41 -3.16
C ASP A 477 -25.97 9.67 -2.52
N SER A 478 -26.48 8.64 -3.19
CA SER A 478 -27.55 7.79 -2.65
C SER A 478 -27.12 7.09 -1.37
N TRP A 479 -25.89 6.58 -1.36
CA TRP A 479 -25.30 5.95 -0.17
C TRP A 479 -25.15 6.96 0.97
N TYR A 480 -24.63 8.16 0.71
CA TYR A 480 -24.51 9.24 1.69
C TYR A 480 -25.86 9.61 2.28
N LYS A 481 -26.87 9.82 1.43
CA LYS A 481 -28.21 10.17 1.86
C LYS A 481 -28.78 9.13 2.83
N LEU A 482 -28.67 7.86 2.48
CA LEU A 482 -29.23 6.76 3.28
C LEU A 482 -28.48 6.55 4.61
N ASN A 483 -27.15 6.64 4.59
CA ASN A 483 -26.31 6.17 5.70
C ASN A 483 -25.80 7.29 6.60
N ILE A 484 -25.69 8.52 6.09
CA ILE A 484 -25.19 9.67 6.83
C ILE A 484 -26.35 10.65 7.09
N LEU A 485 -26.94 11.22 6.02
CA LEU A 485 -27.91 12.30 6.15
C LEU A 485 -29.20 11.86 6.86
N ASN A 486 -29.85 10.78 6.41
CA ASN A 486 -31.10 10.30 7.00
C ASN A 486 -30.93 9.84 8.46
N LYS A 487 -29.68 9.65 8.91
CA LYS A 487 -29.32 9.24 10.27
C LYS A 487 -28.71 10.40 11.07
N ASN A 488 -28.73 11.62 10.54
CA ASN A 488 -28.23 12.85 11.17
C ASN A 488 -26.72 12.83 11.50
N TYR A 489 -25.91 12.03 10.79
CA TYR A 489 -24.46 11.98 11.00
C TYR A 489 -23.69 13.09 10.24
N GLU A 490 -24.35 13.86 9.39
CA GLU A 490 -23.75 14.98 8.67
C GLU A 490 -23.28 16.13 9.58
N ILE A 491 -23.72 16.15 10.84
CA ILE A 491 -23.28 17.12 11.85
C ILE A 491 -21.80 16.97 12.21
N PHE A 492 -21.22 15.77 12.02
CA PHE A 492 -19.81 15.46 12.28
C PHE A 492 -18.92 15.78 11.08
N LEU A 493 -19.50 16.11 9.92
CA LEU A 493 -18.77 16.27 8.67
C LEU A 493 -18.38 17.72 8.41
N ASN A 494 -17.17 17.91 7.88
CA ASN A 494 -16.74 19.15 7.28
C ASN A 494 -17.37 19.28 5.89
N LYS A 495 -18.09 20.38 5.66
CA LYS A 495 -18.81 20.63 4.40
C LYS A 495 -18.05 21.57 3.46
N PHE A 496 -16.88 22.06 3.87
CA PHE A 496 -16.12 23.10 3.19
C PHE A 496 -14.97 22.52 2.34
N VAL A 497 -14.31 21.47 2.81
CA VAL A 497 -13.21 20.84 2.06
C VAL A 497 -13.73 20.08 0.84
N GLY A 498 -13.11 20.36 -0.31
CA GLY A 498 -13.51 19.81 -1.59
C GLY A 498 -12.76 18.56 -2.03
N PHE A 499 -13.18 17.99 -3.15
CA PHE A 499 -12.56 16.84 -3.79
C PHE A 499 -12.08 17.25 -5.19
N CYS A 500 -10.82 16.97 -5.54
CA CYS A 500 -10.27 17.39 -6.83
C CYS A 500 -10.42 16.32 -7.91
N GLY A 501 -11.10 16.65 -9.01
CA GLY A 501 -11.22 15.77 -10.19
C GLY A 501 -10.40 16.22 -11.40
N ASP A 502 -9.44 17.13 -11.22
CA ASP A 502 -8.56 17.75 -12.24
C ASP A 502 -8.74 17.25 -13.70
N ARG A 503 -9.61 17.95 -14.44
CA ARG A 503 -9.87 17.74 -15.87
C ARG A 503 -9.10 18.74 -16.73
N THR A 504 -8.07 19.39 -16.18
CA THR A 504 -7.22 20.27 -17.00
C THR A 504 -6.57 19.47 -18.12
N LEU A 505 -6.44 20.07 -19.30
CA LEU A 505 -5.86 19.40 -20.45
C LEU A 505 -4.33 19.34 -20.31
N TYR A 506 -3.79 18.15 -20.56
CA TYR A 506 -2.36 17.94 -20.80
C TYR A 506 -2.08 17.84 -22.31
N HIS A 507 -2.94 17.14 -23.05
CA HIS A 507 -2.87 17.00 -24.50
C HIS A 507 -4.27 16.83 -25.10
N GLY A 508 -4.43 17.22 -26.37
CA GLY A 508 -5.72 17.25 -27.06
C GLY A 508 -6.54 18.51 -26.73
N ASP A 509 -7.77 18.53 -27.21
CA ASP A 509 -8.72 19.64 -27.04
C ASP A 509 -9.88 19.32 -26.07
N GLY A 510 -9.99 18.07 -25.63
CA GLY A 510 -11.07 17.60 -24.78
C GLY A 510 -12.44 17.51 -25.45
N ILE A 511 -12.50 17.62 -26.77
CA ILE A 511 -13.72 17.63 -27.59
C ILE A 511 -13.64 16.60 -28.72
N SER A 512 -12.56 16.59 -29.50
CA SER A 512 -12.42 15.69 -30.64
C SER A 512 -12.46 14.22 -30.24
N THR A 513 -13.17 13.41 -31.02
CA THR A 513 -13.24 11.94 -30.87
C THR A 513 -12.30 11.21 -31.83
N ASP A 514 -11.74 11.92 -32.80
CA ASP A 514 -10.74 11.45 -33.75
C ASP A 514 -9.29 11.70 -33.27
N PHE A 515 -9.12 12.51 -32.22
CA PHE A 515 -7.83 12.81 -31.61
C PHE A 515 -7.80 12.46 -30.11
N PRO A 516 -6.72 11.83 -29.58
CA PRO A 516 -6.66 11.46 -28.17
C PRO A 516 -6.58 12.70 -27.27
N THR A 517 -7.28 12.64 -26.13
CA THR A 517 -7.18 13.66 -25.08
C THR A 517 -6.58 13.03 -23.82
N THR A 518 -5.70 13.75 -23.13
CA THR A 518 -5.17 13.35 -21.81
C THR A 518 -5.30 14.51 -20.82
N PHE A 519 -5.60 14.19 -19.56
CA PHE A 519 -5.87 15.17 -18.51
C PHE A 519 -4.69 15.34 -17.54
N GLY A 520 -4.78 16.32 -16.62
CA GLY A 520 -3.73 16.64 -15.65
C GLY A 520 -3.30 15.45 -14.78
N GLY A 521 -4.20 14.52 -14.47
CA GLY A 521 -3.84 13.26 -13.82
C GLY A 521 -2.87 12.41 -14.65
N TYR A 522 -3.03 12.38 -15.98
CA TYR A 522 -2.15 11.67 -16.89
C TYR A 522 -0.76 12.31 -16.99
N GLU A 523 -0.68 13.64 -16.97
CA GLU A 523 0.60 14.37 -16.86
C GLU A 523 1.38 13.86 -15.64
N ARG A 524 0.74 13.90 -14.47
CA ARG A 524 1.32 13.48 -13.19
C ARG A 524 1.72 12.00 -13.19
N TYR A 525 0.87 11.13 -13.72
CA TYR A 525 1.17 9.72 -13.94
C TYR A 525 2.36 9.51 -14.88
N SER A 526 2.45 10.25 -15.99
CA SER A 526 3.53 10.09 -16.95
C SER A 526 4.88 10.52 -16.37
N MET A 527 4.89 11.58 -15.56
CA MET A 527 6.05 12.16 -14.90
C MET A 527 6.38 11.53 -13.54
N ASN A 528 5.54 10.62 -13.03
CA ASN A 528 5.70 9.97 -11.72
C ASN A 528 5.74 10.97 -10.54
N ILE A 529 4.86 11.97 -10.60
CA ILE A 529 4.68 13.01 -9.57
C ILE A 529 3.24 12.98 -9.05
N ALA A 530 2.99 13.61 -7.90
CA ALA A 530 1.65 13.79 -7.34
C ALA A 530 1.56 15.10 -6.55
N LYS A 531 0.35 15.59 -6.31
CA LYS A 531 0.09 16.77 -5.46
C LYS A 531 -1.31 16.75 -4.86
N PHE A 532 -1.49 17.34 -3.69
CA PHE A 532 -2.81 17.49 -3.09
C PHE A 532 -3.61 18.68 -3.62
N SER A 533 -2.94 19.69 -4.20
CA SER A 533 -3.59 20.90 -4.70
C SER A 533 -4.32 20.71 -6.03
N CYS A 534 -5.51 21.28 -6.15
CA CYS A 534 -6.30 21.21 -7.36
C CYS A 534 -5.93 22.34 -8.33
N LYS A 535 -5.61 21.98 -9.58
CA LYS A 535 -5.10 22.95 -10.57
C LYS A 535 -6.15 24.00 -10.97
N ASP A 536 -7.40 23.56 -11.16
CA ASP A 536 -8.52 24.45 -11.51
C ASP A 536 -9.56 24.44 -10.39
N LEU A 537 -9.42 25.40 -9.46
CA LEU A 537 -10.29 25.49 -8.29
C LEU A 537 -11.74 25.80 -8.66
N SER A 538 -11.99 26.65 -9.64
CA SER A 538 -13.36 27.09 -9.96
C SER A 538 -14.14 26.06 -10.76
N ARG A 539 -13.47 25.11 -11.43
CA ARG A 539 -14.14 24.05 -12.19
C ARG A 539 -14.03 22.66 -11.55
N ASP A 540 -12.85 22.25 -11.07
CA ASP A 540 -12.55 20.85 -10.78
C ASP A 540 -12.32 20.54 -9.29
N LEU A 541 -12.26 21.56 -8.43
CA LEU A 541 -12.37 21.37 -6.98
C LEU A 541 -13.86 21.36 -6.59
N TYR A 542 -14.41 20.16 -6.45
CA TYR A 542 -15.81 19.93 -6.12
C TYR A 542 -16.09 20.24 -4.65
N THR A 543 -16.89 21.27 -4.39
CA THR A 543 -17.28 21.69 -3.03
C THR A 543 -18.79 21.86 -2.88
N THR A 544 -19.29 21.89 -1.65
CA THR A 544 -20.69 22.26 -1.40
C THR A 544 -20.87 23.78 -1.44
N GLY A 545 -22.13 24.24 -1.55
CA GLY A 545 -22.49 25.66 -1.56
C GLY A 545 -21.91 26.52 -0.44
N ASN A 546 -21.56 25.91 0.69
CA ASN A 546 -21.07 26.61 1.88
C ASN A 546 -19.55 26.89 1.85
N SER A 547 -18.81 26.33 0.89
CA SER A 547 -17.35 26.49 0.84
C SER A 547 -16.91 27.88 0.34
N SER A 548 -15.76 28.34 0.85
CA SER A 548 -15.06 29.53 0.36
C SER A 548 -14.22 29.24 -0.89
N LEU A 549 -13.82 27.98 -1.09
CA LEU A 549 -13.06 27.51 -2.25
C LEU A 549 -13.90 26.56 -3.10
N GLY A 550 -13.44 26.29 -4.32
CA GLY A 550 -14.07 25.32 -5.20
C GLY A 550 -15.25 25.86 -6.01
N ASN A 551 -15.88 24.95 -6.74
CA ASN A 551 -16.95 25.23 -7.70
C ASN A 551 -18.38 25.24 -7.10
N LYS A 552 -18.54 24.82 -5.83
CA LYS A 552 -19.80 24.87 -5.06
C LYS A 552 -20.96 24.04 -5.63
N VAL A 553 -20.69 23.06 -6.49
CA VAL A 553 -21.73 22.28 -7.19
C VAL A 553 -22.20 21.03 -6.44
N LEU A 554 -21.47 20.57 -5.42
CA LEU A 554 -21.83 19.33 -4.72
C LEU A 554 -23.09 19.49 -3.87
N THR A 555 -24.02 18.55 -4.05
CA THR A 555 -25.18 18.40 -3.15
C THR A 555 -24.75 17.89 -1.76
N TYR A 556 -23.83 16.92 -1.71
CA TYR A 556 -23.34 16.31 -0.48
C TYR A 556 -21.80 16.38 -0.41
N PRO A 557 -21.20 16.51 0.79
CA PRO A 557 -19.75 16.59 0.98
C PRO A 557 -19.09 15.21 0.90
N ILE A 558 -19.23 14.55 -0.25
CA ILE A 558 -18.74 13.19 -0.51
C ILE A 558 -18.11 13.10 -1.90
N GLY A 559 -17.03 12.32 -2.00
CA GLY A 559 -16.33 12.07 -3.26
C GLY A 559 -15.66 10.70 -3.26
N LEU A 560 -14.60 10.57 -4.06
CA LEU A 560 -13.73 9.40 -4.14
C LEU A 560 -12.28 9.80 -3.89
N ILE A 561 -11.42 8.84 -3.59
CA ILE A 561 -9.97 9.05 -3.46
C ILE A 561 -9.36 9.43 -4.81
N THR A 562 -8.31 10.26 -4.81
CA THR A 562 -7.63 10.69 -6.05
C THR A 562 -6.45 9.81 -6.40
N TYR A 563 -6.00 9.86 -7.66
CA TYR A 563 -4.72 9.29 -8.08
C TYR A 563 -3.57 9.78 -7.19
N ASP A 564 -3.54 11.07 -6.89
CA ASP A 564 -2.50 11.69 -6.08
C ASP A 564 -2.46 11.10 -4.65
N GLU A 565 -3.63 10.95 -4.02
CA GLU A 565 -3.76 10.32 -2.70
C GLU A 565 -3.27 8.86 -2.72
N LEU A 566 -3.49 8.12 -3.81
CA LEU A 566 -2.97 6.76 -3.98
C LEU A 566 -1.44 6.73 -4.05
N ILE A 567 -0.81 7.70 -4.73
CA ILE A 567 0.66 7.82 -4.81
C ILE A 567 1.25 8.21 -3.46
N PHE A 568 0.67 9.20 -2.77
CA PHE A 568 1.08 9.58 -1.43
C PHE A 568 0.96 8.42 -0.42
N ALA A 569 -0.07 7.59 -0.54
CA ALA A 569 -0.25 6.40 0.28
C ALA A 569 0.80 5.30 0.07
N GLY A 570 1.62 5.37 -0.99
CA GLY A 570 2.74 4.44 -1.24
C GLY A 570 2.63 3.59 -2.50
N LEU A 571 1.67 3.88 -3.39
CA LEU A 571 1.66 3.29 -4.73
C LEU A 571 2.57 4.07 -5.69
N SER A 572 2.91 3.45 -6.81
CA SER A 572 3.75 4.08 -7.83
C SER A 572 3.42 3.56 -9.23
N LYS A 573 3.74 4.36 -10.25
CA LYS A 573 3.52 4.05 -11.66
C LYS A 573 4.13 2.70 -12.03
N SER A 574 3.36 1.86 -12.74
CA SER A 574 3.81 0.58 -13.33
C SER A 574 4.42 -0.42 -12.33
N LYS A 575 4.23 -0.21 -11.03
CA LYS A 575 4.68 -1.10 -9.96
C LYS A 575 3.45 -1.71 -9.27
N ILE A 576 3.57 -2.98 -8.91
CA ILE A 576 2.60 -3.68 -8.07
C ILE A 576 3.06 -3.49 -6.63
N ASN A 577 2.22 -2.98 -5.74
CA ASN A 577 2.55 -2.93 -4.31
C ASN A 577 1.38 -3.41 -3.44
N GLY A 578 1.36 -4.71 -3.14
CA GLY A 578 0.35 -5.33 -2.28
C GLY A 578 0.38 -4.91 -0.81
N TYR A 579 1.48 -4.28 -0.36
CA TYR A 579 1.68 -3.91 1.05
C TYR A 579 1.18 -2.50 1.40
N ALA A 580 0.91 -1.65 0.41
CA ALA A 580 0.40 -0.31 0.71
C ALA A 580 -0.97 -0.39 1.41
N TRP A 581 -1.20 0.47 2.41
CA TRP A 581 -2.45 0.43 3.19
C TRP A 581 -3.70 0.72 2.36
N VAL A 582 -3.56 1.24 1.13
CA VAL A 582 -4.64 1.71 0.24
C VAL A 582 -5.05 0.70 -0.85
N VAL A 583 -4.39 -0.46 -0.98
CA VAL A 583 -4.70 -1.47 -2.03
C VAL A 583 -6.16 -1.92 -2.10
N GLY A 584 -6.72 -2.15 -3.29
CA GLY A 584 -8.10 -2.61 -3.47
C GLY A 584 -8.47 -2.64 -4.94
N GLU A 585 -9.74 -2.86 -5.30
CA GLU A 585 -10.20 -2.79 -6.70
C GLU A 585 -11.34 -1.79 -6.82
N TYR A 586 -10.99 -0.56 -7.17
CA TYR A 586 -11.93 0.55 -7.20
C TYR A 586 -11.46 1.71 -8.10
N TYR A 587 -12.41 2.55 -8.48
CA TYR A 587 -12.16 3.81 -9.18
C TYR A 587 -11.60 4.89 -8.25
N SER A 588 -10.68 5.70 -8.77
CA SER A 588 -10.35 7.01 -8.20
C SER A 588 -11.24 8.10 -8.83
N MET A 589 -11.21 9.29 -8.26
CA MET A 589 -11.89 10.46 -8.81
C MET A 589 -11.12 11.16 -9.95
N THR A 590 -9.91 10.72 -10.27
CA THR A 590 -8.99 11.41 -11.18
C THR A 590 -9.13 10.90 -12.63
N PRO A 591 -9.50 11.77 -13.59
CA PRO A 591 -9.51 11.44 -15.01
C PRO A 591 -8.12 11.13 -15.55
N SER A 592 -8.07 10.24 -16.54
CA SER A 592 -6.82 9.87 -17.21
C SER A 592 -6.78 10.35 -18.65
N ASN A 593 -7.50 9.67 -19.55
CA ASN A 593 -7.47 9.99 -20.97
C ASN A 593 -8.72 9.49 -21.72
N TYR A 594 -8.89 10.00 -22.93
CA TYR A 594 -9.75 9.46 -23.98
C TYR A 594 -8.88 8.81 -25.07
N ASN A 595 -9.14 7.53 -25.36
CA ASN A 595 -8.44 6.77 -26.38
C ASN A 595 -9.31 6.61 -27.63
N THR A 596 -8.84 7.12 -28.76
CA THR A 596 -9.56 7.10 -30.05
C THR A 596 -9.65 5.71 -30.66
N SER A 597 -8.63 4.86 -30.47
CA SER A 597 -8.61 3.49 -31.02
C SER A 597 -9.65 2.60 -30.35
N GLN A 598 -9.98 2.87 -29.09
CA GLN A 598 -11.00 2.16 -28.33
C GLN A 598 -12.32 2.93 -28.22
N ALA A 599 -12.37 4.17 -28.74
CA ALA A 599 -13.44 5.13 -28.53
C ALA A 599 -13.90 5.13 -27.06
N SER A 600 -12.96 5.29 -26.13
CA SER A 600 -13.22 5.07 -24.70
C SER A 600 -12.43 6.03 -23.82
N ALA A 601 -13.16 6.71 -22.94
CA ALA A 601 -12.63 7.50 -21.84
C ALA A 601 -12.32 6.64 -20.62
N THR A 602 -11.33 7.07 -19.83
CA THR A 602 -10.80 6.29 -18.70
C THR A 602 -10.54 7.14 -17.46
N MET A 603 -10.77 6.52 -16.32
CA MET A 603 -10.43 7.04 -14.99
C MET A 603 -9.24 6.26 -14.41
N PHE A 604 -8.45 6.89 -13.57
CA PHE A 604 -7.50 6.16 -12.75
C PHE A 604 -8.22 5.31 -11.69
N GLY A 605 -7.58 4.24 -11.26
CA GLY A 605 -7.96 3.48 -10.08
C GLY A 605 -6.84 2.54 -9.65
N VAL A 606 -7.17 1.58 -8.82
CA VAL A 606 -6.21 0.59 -8.29
C VAL A 606 -6.76 -0.83 -8.48
N LYS A 607 -5.86 -1.79 -8.68
CA LYS A 607 -6.15 -3.23 -8.72
C LYS A 607 -5.89 -3.89 -7.37
N LYS A 608 -6.49 -5.07 -7.12
CA LYS A 608 -6.36 -5.81 -5.85
C LYS A 608 -4.90 -6.06 -5.41
N ASN A 609 -3.97 -6.13 -6.36
CA ASN A 609 -2.54 -6.33 -6.10
C ASN A 609 -1.77 -5.02 -5.82
N GLY A 610 -2.44 -3.86 -5.82
CA GLY A 610 -1.81 -2.55 -5.61
C GLY A 610 -1.17 -1.94 -6.85
N GLU A 611 -1.54 -2.38 -8.05
CA GLU A 611 -1.15 -1.71 -9.30
C GLU A 611 -2.11 -0.55 -9.61
N ILE A 612 -1.57 0.63 -9.94
CA ILE A 612 -2.37 1.71 -10.54
C ILE A 612 -2.84 1.29 -11.92
N ASN A 613 -4.13 1.48 -12.20
CA ASN A 613 -4.74 1.09 -13.47
C ASN A 613 -5.57 2.21 -14.10
N LEU A 614 -5.79 2.06 -15.40
CA LEU A 614 -6.75 2.85 -16.17
C LEU A 614 -8.00 1.99 -16.40
N TRP A 615 -9.12 2.42 -15.85
CA TRP A 615 -10.42 1.76 -15.99
C TRP A 615 -11.28 2.55 -16.97
N ARG A 616 -11.93 1.85 -17.90
CA ARG A 616 -12.89 2.49 -18.82
C ARG A 616 -14.15 2.87 -18.06
N LEU A 617 -14.87 3.90 -18.51
CA LEU A 617 -16.03 4.40 -17.76
C LEU A 617 -17.09 3.33 -17.51
N GLU A 618 -17.27 2.37 -18.43
CA GLU A 618 -18.25 1.28 -18.34
C GLU A 618 -17.78 0.05 -17.55
N ASP A 619 -16.50 -0.01 -17.15
CA ASP A 619 -15.97 -1.16 -16.42
C ASP A 619 -16.65 -1.26 -15.05
N HIS A 620 -17.06 -2.47 -14.65
CA HIS A 620 -17.72 -2.69 -13.37
C HIS A 620 -16.67 -2.88 -12.27
N ILE A 621 -16.38 -1.80 -11.56
CA ILE A 621 -15.30 -1.69 -10.57
C ILE A 621 -15.87 -1.10 -9.27
N GLY A 622 -15.18 -1.27 -8.13
CA GLY A 622 -15.67 -0.75 -6.85
C GLY A 622 -15.79 0.78 -6.82
N ALA A 623 -16.83 1.28 -6.16
CA ALA A 623 -16.94 2.66 -5.69
C ALA A 623 -16.70 2.72 -4.18
N ILE A 624 -15.75 3.56 -3.74
CA ILE A 624 -15.42 3.72 -2.32
C ILE A 624 -15.56 5.19 -1.92
N PRO A 625 -16.58 5.52 -1.10
CA PRO A 625 -16.77 6.85 -0.54
C PRO A 625 -15.56 7.44 0.16
N VAL A 626 -15.37 8.73 -0.03
CA VAL A 626 -14.49 9.56 0.79
C VAL A 626 -15.28 10.72 1.40
N ILE A 627 -15.11 10.93 2.70
CA ILE A 627 -15.72 12.03 3.47
C ILE A 627 -14.65 12.78 4.26
N ASN A 628 -14.98 13.96 4.77
CA ASN A 628 -14.12 14.70 5.70
C ASN A 628 -14.86 14.89 7.04
N LEU A 629 -14.33 14.38 8.14
CA LEU A 629 -14.80 14.72 9.50
C LEU A 629 -14.28 16.11 9.90
N LYS A 630 -15.02 16.84 10.73
CA LYS A 630 -14.52 18.10 11.30
C LYS A 630 -13.29 17.86 12.19
N SER A 631 -12.45 18.87 12.36
CA SER A 631 -11.27 18.82 13.23
C SER A 631 -11.61 18.62 14.70
N ASP A 632 -12.79 19.09 15.13
CA ASP A 632 -13.26 19.07 16.51
C ASP A 632 -14.08 17.83 16.88
N VAL A 633 -14.17 16.83 15.99
CA VAL A 633 -14.88 15.58 16.31
C VAL A 633 -14.17 14.85 17.44
N LYS A 634 -14.96 14.49 18.45
CA LYS A 634 -14.46 13.80 19.64
C LYS A 634 -14.40 12.29 19.43
N ILE A 635 -13.51 11.64 20.16
CA ILE A 635 -13.44 10.18 20.27
C ILE A 635 -13.84 9.70 21.66
N THR A 636 -14.34 8.47 21.72
CA THR A 636 -14.59 7.73 22.97
C THR A 636 -13.42 6.83 23.36
N GLY A 637 -12.51 6.53 22.43
CA GLY A 637 -11.33 5.70 22.66
C GLY A 637 -10.72 5.18 21.35
N GLY A 638 -9.84 4.17 21.50
CA GLY A 638 -9.17 3.47 20.41
C GLY A 638 -7.78 4.01 20.07
N ILE A 639 -6.93 3.13 19.52
CA ILE A 639 -5.56 3.44 19.09
C ILE A 639 -5.38 3.35 17.56
N GLY A 640 -6.48 3.29 16.82
CA GLY A 640 -6.50 3.30 15.36
C GLY A 640 -6.14 1.98 14.69
N THR A 641 -5.92 0.89 15.43
CA THR A 641 -5.69 -0.42 14.80
C THR A 641 -7.00 -1.03 14.32
N SER A 642 -6.96 -2.09 13.50
CA SER A 642 -8.19 -2.74 13.06
C SER A 642 -8.96 -3.41 14.21
N ASN A 643 -8.25 -3.83 15.26
CA ASN A 643 -8.83 -4.44 16.45
C ASN A 643 -9.26 -3.41 17.51
N ASP A 644 -8.65 -2.23 17.51
CA ASP A 644 -8.99 -1.12 18.40
C ASP A 644 -9.02 0.22 17.62
N PRO A 645 -10.00 0.40 16.71
CA PRO A 645 -10.09 1.59 15.86
C PRO A 645 -10.45 2.82 16.70
N TYR A 646 -10.12 4.02 16.23
CA TYR A 646 -10.64 5.23 16.86
C TYR A 646 -12.16 5.25 16.76
N VAL A 647 -12.87 5.43 17.87
CA VAL A 647 -14.34 5.43 17.89
C VAL A 647 -14.86 6.85 18.04
N ILE A 648 -15.53 7.37 17.01
CA ILE A 648 -16.14 8.70 17.06
C ILE A 648 -17.28 8.74 18.08
N ASP A 649 -17.30 9.77 18.93
CA ASP A 649 -18.39 10.00 19.88
C ASP A 649 -19.61 10.58 19.16
N THR A 650 -20.63 9.74 18.98
CA THR A 650 -21.89 10.11 18.33
C THR A 650 -23.02 10.41 19.31
N ASN A 651 -22.76 10.44 20.62
CA ASN A 651 -23.80 10.58 21.67
C ASN A 651 -24.06 12.02 22.11
N ASN A 652 -23.64 13.02 21.32
CA ASN A 652 -23.87 14.44 21.62
C ASN A 652 -25.34 14.83 21.53
#